data_AF-A0A5C5XLE2-F1
#
_entry.id   AF-A0A5C5XLE2-F1
#
_cell.length_a   1.000
_cell.length_b   1.000
_cell.length_c   1.000
_cell.angle_alpha   90.00
_cell.angle_beta   90.00
_cell.angle_gamma   90.00
#
_symmetry.space_group_name_H-M   'P 1'
#
loop_
_entity.id
_entity.type
_entity.pdbx_description
1 polymer ?
#
loop_
_entity_poly.entity_id
_entity_poly.type
_entity_poly.pdbx_seq_one_letter_code
_entity_poly.pdbx_strand_id
1 'polypeptide(L)'
;MRLERISITRPGTEFQLNLADFRPGFNLVYGTNGAGKSTTWNFLRDSLFGENDRRGANDFLSGQVELSHNNARASIGWTQPQDADYSELSISPETSRTKKEFYETLKQFREPLYRNLFFSCMRDQANLQNLIDAARRDGVSLESQSLTTNEGKWTLKNQLCPQDFSRDLSHEEHRLLELSKELKALEHKHNEETYEAQVKIKQNEQELQHARAAVVSYTEELTRLQTEIKLHEEQSQRAQQENCERTASLYQSWSQSFTDYGQTRQQLERAQTVLADLQAEAERLQELSRSSNAPFLQNVEQELINTLQQDVRHILNDSQPCPDCGKHHLDSCDARWQILRQTIREHSSQLASLSEEHCTAHCQCHTTEQLKANEAQQVSLKSWIEQLQSRHAKLKTMWQELQGLSECQTAEQFLCGCVKHEAALRHLQELAHAHLDPTGLKLFTQLLEQSSLVRSLQSSLDLLMKQQKELLQKKVAAEQDYQRLLNAREAFQAFNLDTTFELRLSELRTQIRNCENRIDELKGRSKSLQTSSEVVARLQELEKRGMISPVLTRTSIHLCEHSDAKWRSVRINSDNRKLEALSAEAIWHPWDQLSCGTQQFISTMLRLSIAREYRRRGISFALVLDDVLADHDYEQQQSAIRILSQYAFEGQQIIYLTCHQHVANTSAAIGAHIQQIFKSGQPKFNITSSRTAAQSFMIRAYANNQEVTRKLKPNPQITTNLKSLKFQTEIPELSKSVVETFGLAPGDSISRLPQIGRKRVVRLQSLKVRTIDQLLNVRSGADQFCKRVGISPSRLRRWQATARLLCCTPGLKPAEARLLALCDIRDADSLAGIDEDALVLRLEGLRTSNRKSARAYLKHQFNRSHAQNWKQAARQRRSYESIPRNLFTPNRTPAINRPIQTRRISRTTDFKRQHTTRIEPKAHTARHGSLISRNESVPVSNENSTLRFYLSRQSDVVDAPSIGPKTARRLNRVGIKTVNDFLIADVEKVASKLDVKHISAQILREWQAQARLVCCIPELRGHDAQILVACGVDDVVKLTSKRAEELLEVVIPFSNSTLGKRILRSSKRPDLQEVKNWIQWSRSSRQLDAA
;
A
#
# COMPACT_ATOMS: atom_id res chain seq x y z
N MET A 1 9.75 68.49 28.01
CA MET A 1 9.56 69.94 28.21
C MET A 1 10.85 70.67 27.89
N ARG A 2 10.76 71.87 27.31
CA ARG A 2 11.89 72.75 26.97
C ARG A 2 11.67 74.12 27.60
N LEU A 3 12.75 74.76 28.02
CA LEU A 3 12.78 76.17 28.43
C LEU A 3 12.89 77.03 27.17
N GLU A 4 12.05 78.06 27.06
CA GLU A 4 12.03 79.00 25.93
C GLU A 4 12.47 80.39 26.39
N ARG A 5 11.96 80.85 27.54
CA ARG A 5 12.27 82.17 28.12
C ARG A 5 12.22 82.14 29.65
N ILE A 6 13.03 82.98 30.26
CA ILE A 6 13.10 83.19 31.70
C ILE A 6 13.17 84.70 31.95
N SER A 7 12.30 85.20 32.81
CA SER A 7 12.34 86.58 33.30
C SER A 7 12.36 86.54 34.83
N ILE A 8 13.30 87.25 35.45
CA ILE A 8 13.45 87.31 36.90
C ILE A 8 13.57 88.78 37.28
N THR A 9 12.80 89.18 38.29
CA THR A 9 12.81 90.51 38.89
C THR A 9 12.93 90.37 40.39
N ARG A 10 13.75 91.20 41.01
CA ARG A 10 13.80 91.29 42.48
C ARG A 10 13.04 92.56 42.89
N PRO A 11 11.84 92.44 43.50
CA PRO A 11 11.07 93.60 43.97
C PRO A 11 11.92 94.48 44.89
N GLY A 12 11.86 95.81 44.70
CA GLY A 12 12.62 96.77 45.51
C GLY A 12 14.10 96.96 45.14
N THR A 13 14.58 96.34 44.06
CA THR A 13 15.95 96.56 43.53
C THR A 13 15.92 96.80 42.01
N GLU A 14 16.98 97.36 41.43
CA GLU A 14 17.14 97.51 39.96
C GLU A 14 17.43 96.18 39.24
N PHE A 15 17.44 95.04 39.93
CA PHE A 15 17.75 93.76 39.31
C PHE A 15 16.58 93.23 38.48
N GLN A 16 16.73 93.33 37.16
CA GLN A 16 15.85 92.73 36.16
C GLN A 16 16.68 91.91 35.17
N LEU A 17 16.34 90.63 35.03
CA LEU A 17 16.98 89.70 34.11
C LEU A 17 15.93 89.13 33.15
N ASN A 18 16.21 89.18 31.86
CA ASN A 18 15.38 88.55 30.83
C ASN A 18 16.26 87.77 29.85
N LEU A 19 16.15 86.45 29.90
CA LEU A 19 16.81 85.51 29.01
C LEU A 19 15.75 84.88 28.12
N ALA A 20 15.75 85.21 26.83
CA ALA A 20 14.77 84.73 25.85
C ALA A 20 15.45 83.89 24.76
N ASP A 21 14.68 83.25 23.89
CA ASP A 21 15.17 82.52 22.71
C ASP A 21 16.09 81.32 23.03
N PHE A 22 15.79 80.57 24.08
CA PHE A 22 16.46 79.29 24.31
C PHE A 22 16.14 78.29 23.20
N ARG A 23 17.18 77.73 22.57
CA ARG A 23 17.03 76.76 21.48
C ARG A 23 16.91 75.33 22.02
N PRO A 24 16.33 74.39 21.25
CA PRO A 24 16.22 72.97 21.64
C PRO A 24 17.54 72.22 21.92
N GLY A 25 18.67 72.77 21.49
CA GLY A 25 20.01 72.16 21.60
C GLY A 25 20.86 72.77 22.71
N PHE A 26 22.10 73.11 22.38
CA PHE A 26 23.08 73.62 23.34
C PHE A 26 22.98 75.15 23.46
N ASN A 27 22.62 75.63 24.65
CA ASN A 27 22.59 77.03 25.00
C ASN A 27 23.65 77.31 26.08
N LEU A 28 24.33 78.45 25.97
CA LEU A 28 25.27 78.92 26.98
C LEU A 28 24.94 80.36 27.36
N VAL A 29 24.93 80.63 28.66
CA VAL A 29 24.72 81.96 29.22
C VAL A 29 26.01 82.41 29.89
N TYR A 30 26.67 83.39 29.29
CA TYR A 30 27.90 83.98 29.78
C TYR A 30 27.61 85.22 30.61
N GLY A 31 28.26 85.36 31.77
CA GLY A 31 28.14 86.59 32.57
C GLY A 31 29.26 86.70 33.60
N THR A 32 29.69 87.90 33.93
CA THR A 32 30.71 88.13 34.96
C THR A 32 30.23 87.69 36.36
N ASN A 33 31.15 87.64 37.32
CA ASN A 33 30.79 87.32 38.70
C ASN A 33 29.80 88.35 39.25
N GLY A 34 28.71 87.88 39.86
CA GLY A 34 27.63 88.73 40.34
C GLY A 34 26.63 89.20 39.28
N ALA A 35 26.71 88.73 38.03
CA ALA A 35 25.75 89.08 36.98
C ALA A 35 24.35 88.41 37.14
N GLY A 36 24.17 87.50 38.11
CA GLY A 36 22.89 86.81 38.34
C GLY A 36 22.77 85.38 37.79
N LYS A 37 23.89 84.74 37.40
CA LYS A 37 23.92 83.33 36.93
C LYS A 37 23.38 82.35 37.97
N SER A 38 24.00 82.30 39.15
CA SER A 38 23.56 81.41 40.23
C SER A 38 22.16 81.78 40.75
N THR A 39 21.78 83.07 40.68
CA THR A 39 20.40 83.51 40.95
C THR A 39 19.41 82.87 39.95
N THR A 40 19.76 82.82 38.67
CA THR A 40 18.95 82.16 37.62
C THR A 40 18.87 80.66 37.85
N TRP A 41 19.98 80.02 38.19
CA TRP A 41 20.04 78.58 38.47
C TRP A 41 19.18 78.20 39.68
N ASN A 42 19.34 78.90 40.81
CA ASN A 42 18.55 78.68 42.03
C ASN A 42 17.06 78.91 41.77
N PHE A 43 16.72 79.99 41.05
CA PHE A 43 15.34 80.27 40.66
C PHE A 43 14.75 79.11 39.87
N LEU A 44 15.37 78.65 38.77
CA LEU A 44 14.84 77.54 37.98
C LEU A 44 14.74 76.22 38.76
N ARG A 45 15.74 75.94 39.61
CA ARG A 45 15.78 74.71 40.41
C ARG A 45 14.65 74.65 41.43
N ASP A 46 14.29 75.79 42.02
CA ASP A 46 13.36 75.82 43.15
C ASP A 46 11.93 76.26 42.75
N SER A 47 11.73 76.73 41.51
CA SER A 47 10.45 77.32 41.08
C SER A 47 9.36 76.31 40.68
N LEU A 48 9.68 75.11 40.17
CA LEU A 48 8.65 74.18 39.63
C LEU A 48 7.93 73.29 40.67
N PHE A 49 8.52 73.05 41.85
CA PHE A 49 7.98 72.12 42.87
C PHE A 49 7.80 72.80 44.23
N GLY A 50 7.52 74.10 44.23
CA GLY A 50 7.54 74.96 45.41
C GLY A 50 6.78 74.41 46.61
N GLU A 51 7.53 73.95 47.60
CA GLU A 51 7.31 74.05 49.04
C GLU A 51 8.64 73.65 49.71
N ASN A 52 9.04 74.39 50.75
CA ASN A 52 10.27 74.28 51.54
C ASN A 52 11.54 75.01 51.03
N ASP A 53 12.00 75.90 51.91
CA ASP A 53 13.30 76.58 51.99
C ASP A 53 13.59 77.76 51.05
N ARG A 54 12.63 78.67 50.87
CA ARG A 54 12.98 80.10 50.65
C ARG A 54 13.46 80.73 51.99
N ARG A 55 14.43 80.11 52.66
CA ARG A 55 14.98 80.61 53.94
C ARG A 55 15.82 81.85 53.67
N GLY A 56 15.32 82.97 54.13
CA GLY A 56 15.94 84.30 54.11
C GLY A 56 14.88 85.34 53.79
N ALA A 57 14.25 85.90 54.83
CA ALA A 57 13.11 86.81 54.78
C ALA A 57 13.32 88.16 54.01
N ASN A 58 14.37 88.29 53.20
CA ASN A 58 14.72 89.51 52.47
C ASN A 58 15.02 89.32 50.97
N ASP A 59 14.82 88.13 50.39
CA ASP A 59 15.27 87.86 49.01
C ASP A 59 14.22 87.14 48.13
N PHE A 60 12.99 87.66 48.13
CA PHE A 60 11.92 87.14 47.27
C PHE A 60 12.18 87.54 45.80
N LEU A 61 12.26 86.54 44.92
CA LEU A 61 12.33 86.76 43.47
C LEU A 61 10.95 86.55 42.85
N SER A 62 10.48 87.55 42.11
CA SER A 62 9.37 87.37 41.17
C SER A 62 9.91 87.02 39.79
N GLY A 63 9.15 86.27 39.00
CA GLY A 63 9.63 85.88 37.69
C GLY A 63 8.62 85.08 36.88
N GLN A 64 8.96 84.83 35.63
CA GLN A 64 8.15 84.12 34.66
C GLN A 64 9.05 83.17 33.85
N VAL A 65 8.64 81.92 33.72
CA VAL A 65 9.35 80.89 32.92
C VAL A 65 8.40 80.39 31.86
N GLU A 66 8.78 80.55 30.60
CA GLU A 66 8.07 79.99 29.46
C GLU A 66 8.65 78.63 29.08
N LEU A 67 7.77 77.64 29.00
CA LEU A 67 8.05 76.26 28.67
C LEU A 67 7.33 75.84 27.39
N SER A 68 7.90 74.91 26.64
CA SER A 68 7.24 74.24 25.52
C SER A 68 7.24 72.72 25.66
N HIS A 69 6.12 72.09 25.29
CA HIS A 69 5.94 70.64 25.25
C HIS A 69 4.90 70.25 24.20
N ASN A 70 5.19 69.29 23.32
CA ASN A 70 4.26 68.80 22.28
C ASN A 70 3.59 69.92 21.44
N ASN A 71 4.36 70.95 21.06
CA ASN A 71 3.89 72.16 20.37
C ASN A 71 2.94 73.07 21.18
N ALA A 72 2.61 72.74 22.42
CA ALA A 72 1.97 73.64 23.36
C ALA A 72 3.03 74.46 24.10
N ARG A 73 2.72 75.73 24.34
CA ARG A 73 3.52 76.62 25.21
C ARG A 73 2.80 76.80 26.52
N ALA A 74 3.53 77.00 27.61
CA ALA A 74 2.99 77.35 28.91
C ALA A 74 3.91 78.38 29.54
N SER A 75 3.34 79.44 30.08
CA SER A 75 4.08 80.38 30.91
C SER A 75 3.72 80.15 32.36
N ILE A 76 4.74 80.04 33.22
CA ILE A 76 4.62 79.85 34.65
C ILE A 76 5.12 81.11 35.33
N GLY A 77 4.27 81.77 36.12
CA GLY A 77 4.60 83.01 36.84
C GLY A 77 4.75 82.77 38.35
N TRP A 78 5.60 83.58 38.99
CA TRP A 78 5.74 83.68 40.44
C TRP A 78 5.75 85.16 40.83
N THR A 79 4.80 85.56 41.66
CA THR A 79 4.65 86.92 42.19
C THR A 79 4.70 86.91 43.72
N GLN A 80 4.96 88.07 44.32
CA GLN A 80 4.90 88.25 45.76
C GLN A 80 3.43 88.15 46.21
N PRO A 81 3.08 87.29 47.18
CA PRO A 81 1.72 87.24 47.70
C PRO A 81 1.41 88.56 48.42
N GLN A 82 0.30 89.21 48.07
CA GLN A 82 -0.15 90.44 48.72
C GLN A 82 -0.90 90.18 50.04
N ASP A 83 -1.43 88.97 50.24
CA ASP A 83 -2.01 88.49 51.50
C ASP A 83 -1.83 86.97 51.60
N ALA A 84 -1.53 86.47 52.80
CA ALA A 84 -1.36 85.08 53.26
C ALA A 84 -1.24 83.91 52.25
N ASP A 85 -0.09 83.24 52.35
CA ASP A 85 0.22 81.81 52.20
C ASP A 85 0.67 81.15 50.89
N TYR A 86 0.48 81.64 49.66
CA TYR A 86 1.08 80.92 48.51
C TYR A 86 1.49 81.82 47.31
N SER A 87 2.66 81.55 46.73
CA SER A 87 2.99 82.02 45.37
C SER A 87 2.08 81.31 44.37
N GLU A 88 1.15 82.03 43.74
CA GLU A 88 0.20 81.43 42.79
C GLU A 88 0.89 81.08 41.47
N LEU A 89 0.97 79.77 41.16
CA LEU A 89 1.48 79.25 39.90
C LEU A 89 0.49 79.53 38.76
N SER A 90 0.62 80.67 38.08
CA SER A 90 -0.23 80.99 36.92
C SER A 90 0.29 80.28 35.67
N ILE A 91 -0.48 79.33 35.10
CA ILE A 91 -0.17 78.67 33.81
C ILE A 91 -1.03 79.28 32.69
N SER A 92 -0.42 79.95 31.72
CA SER A 92 -1.08 80.47 30.49
C SER A 92 -0.57 79.72 29.24
N PRO A 93 -1.42 79.09 28.40
CA PRO A 93 -2.38 79.77 27.50
C PRO A 93 -3.80 79.15 27.32
N GLU A 94 -4.75 80.02 26.93
CA GLU A 94 -6.07 79.95 26.23
C GLU A 94 -7.03 78.73 26.25
N THR A 95 -6.67 77.50 26.64
CA THR A 95 -7.67 76.38 26.73
C THR A 95 -7.49 75.48 27.96
N SER A 96 -8.60 74.95 28.51
CA SER A 96 -8.59 74.06 29.69
C SER A 96 -7.83 72.73 29.46
N ARG A 97 -7.67 72.31 28.20
CA ARG A 97 -7.00 71.06 27.80
C ARG A 97 -5.47 71.15 27.90
N THR A 98 -4.85 72.25 27.45
CA THR A 98 -3.40 72.49 27.52
C THR A 98 -2.91 72.64 28.96
N LYS A 99 -3.69 73.31 29.82
CA LYS A 99 -3.39 73.42 31.26
C LYS A 99 -3.28 72.03 31.90
N LYS A 100 -4.23 71.13 31.63
CA LYS A 100 -4.23 69.76 32.18
C LYS A 100 -3.03 68.92 31.68
N GLU A 101 -2.65 69.05 30.41
CA GLU A 101 -1.51 68.32 29.84
C GLU A 101 -0.17 68.71 30.50
N PHE A 102 0.06 70.00 30.73
CA PHE A 102 1.26 70.48 31.44
C PHE A 102 1.29 70.03 32.90
N TYR A 103 0.17 70.08 33.62
CA TYR A 103 0.11 69.55 35.00
C TYR A 103 0.41 68.05 35.07
N GLU A 104 -0.17 67.24 34.18
CA GLU A 104 0.10 65.80 34.15
C GLU A 104 1.57 65.51 33.77
N THR A 105 2.18 66.35 32.92
CA THR A 105 3.61 66.23 32.61
C THR A 105 4.49 66.60 33.80
N LEU A 106 4.17 67.68 34.52
CA LEU A 106 4.91 68.10 35.73
C LEU A 106 4.79 67.07 36.86
N LYS A 107 3.63 66.41 37.02
CA LYS A 107 3.44 65.31 38.00
C LYS A 107 4.35 64.11 37.76
N GLN A 108 4.87 63.91 36.55
CA GLN A 108 5.81 62.81 36.26
C GLN A 108 7.19 63.04 36.89
N PHE A 109 7.54 64.29 37.21
CA PHE A 109 8.80 64.62 37.86
C PHE A 109 8.61 64.56 39.37
N ARG A 110 9.32 63.64 40.03
CA ARG A 110 9.47 63.69 41.48
C ARG A 110 10.47 64.79 41.84
N GLU A 111 10.18 65.57 42.87
CA GLU A 111 11.02 66.70 43.27
C GLU A 111 12.52 66.34 43.46
N PRO A 112 12.91 65.24 44.14
CA PRO A 112 14.32 64.88 44.27
C PRO A 112 14.99 64.56 42.93
N LEU A 113 14.24 64.02 41.98
CA LEU A 113 14.74 63.76 40.64
C LEU A 113 14.87 65.06 39.86
N TYR A 114 13.88 65.95 39.93
CA TYR A 114 13.94 67.24 39.27
C TYR A 114 15.15 68.05 39.73
N ARG A 115 15.28 68.25 41.05
CA ARG A 115 16.34 69.07 41.65
C ARG A 115 17.74 68.49 41.44
N ASN A 116 17.90 67.15 41.46
CA ASN A 116 19.24 66.53 41.44
C ASN A 116 19.68 66.03 40.05
N LEU A 117 18.76 65.73 39.13
CA LEU A 117 19.09 65.25 37.78
C LEU A 117 19.28 66.40 36.79
N PHE A 118 18.32 67.33 36.77
CA PHE A 118 18.26 68.37 35.73
C PHE A 118 19.01 69.65 36.11
N PHE A 119 19.45 69.78 37.36
CA PHE A 119 20.28 70.88 37.83
C PHE A 119 21.58 70.34 38.38
N SER A 120 22.70 70.92 37.95
CA SER A 120 24.03 70.54 38.44
C SER A 120 24.91 71.78 38.55
N CYS A 121 25.61 71.91 39.66
CA CYS A 121 26.67 72.89 39.88
C CYS A 121 27.95 72.23 40.40
N MET A 122 29.03 73.00 40.51
CA MET A 122 30.33 72.58 41.06
C MET A 122 30.22 71.87 42.43
N ARG A 123 29.24 72.28 43.27
CA ARG A 123 29.07 71.79 44.65
C ARG A 123 28.11 70.60 44.79
N ASP A 124 27.48 70.14 43.70
CA ASP A 124 26.44 69.09 43.74
C ASP A 124 26.99 67.65 43.83
N GLN A 125 28.28 67.47 44.13
CA GLN A 125 28.88 66.15 44.37
C GLN A 125 28.22 65.42 45.54
N ALA A 126 27.84 66.13 46.61
CA ALA A 126 27.19 65.55 47.79
C ALA A 126 25.81 64.94 47.49
N ASN A 127 25.14 65.39 46.41
CA ASN A 127 23.80 64.95 46.04
C ASN A 127 23.80 63.81 44.98
N LEU A 128 24.98 63.34 44.55
CA LEU A 128 25.08 62.30 43.52
C LEU A 128 24.49 60.95 43.99
N GLN A 129 24.66 60.62 45.27
CA GLN A 129 24.07 59.40 45.84
C GLN A 129 22.54 59.45 45.82
N ASN A 130 21.95 60.60 46.15
CA ASN A 130 20.50 60.82 46.09
C ASN A 130 19.96 60.60 44.68
N LEU A 131 20.71 61.03 43.65
CA LEU A 131 20.38 60.79 42.26
C LEU A 131 20.45 59.30 41.90
N ILE A 132 21.51 58.60 42.30
CA ILE A 132 21.68 57.16 42.07
C ILE A 132 20.51 56.38 42.68
N ASP A 133 20.15 56.70 43.93
CA ASP A 133 19.06 56.05 44.65
C ASP A 133 17.68 56.38 44.07
N ALA A 134 17.47 57.62 43.59
CA ALA A 134 16.26 57.98 42.85
C ALA A 134 16.15 57.20 41.53
N ALA A 135 17.24 57.15 40.74
CA ALA A 135 17.28 56.43 39.49
C ALA A 135 17.05 54.92 39.66
N ARG A 136 17.63 54.30 40.69
CA ARG A 136 17.38 52.89 41.03
C ARG A 136 15.91 52.64 41.40
N ARG A 137 15.31 53.50 42.24
CA ARG A 137 13.89 53.40 42.62
C ARG A 137 12.96 53.45 41.40
N ASP A 138 13.34 54.21 40.38
CA ASP A 138 12.57 54.34 39.14
C ASP A 138 12.94 53.27 38.09
N GLY A 139 13.72 52.24 38.47
CA GLY A 139 14.06 51.11 37.62
C GLY A 139 15.08 51.43 36.53
N VAL A 140 15.90 52.46 36.71
CA VAL A 140 17.09 52.69 35.87
C VAL A 140 18.15 51.67 36.30
N SER A 141 18.57 50.81 35.37
CA SER A 141 19.62 49.82 35.65
C SER A 141 20.94 50.53 35.92
N LEU A 142 21.38 50.51 37.18
CA LEU A 142 22.64 51.08 37.66
C LEU A 142 23.46 50.05 38.46
N GLU A 143 23.14 48.77 38.29
CA GLU A 143 23.79 47.68 39.00
C GLU A 143 24.76 46.96 38.07
N SER A 144 25.99 46.75 38.54
CA SER A 144 26.83 45.66 38.07
C SER A 144 26.37 44.39 38.80
N GLN A 145 25.17 43.87 38.51
CA GLN A 145 24.73 42.62 39.13
C GLN A 145 25.70 41.52 38.75
N SER A 146 26.34 40.92 39.75
CA SER A 146 26.99 39.65 39.55
C SER A 146 25.92 38.63 39.21
N LEU A 147 26.01 38.00 38.04
CA LEU A 147 25.13 36.87 37.69
C LEU A 147 25.47 35.63 38.53
N THR A 148 26.41 35.75 39.47
CA THR A 148 26.82 34.69 40.40
C THR A 148 26.26 34.89 41.81
N THR A 149 24.94 34.94 41.96
CA THR A 149 24.36 34.53 43.25
C THR A 149 24.65 33.03 43.48
N ASN A 150 24.86 32.64 44.74
CA ASN A 150 25.17 31.25 45.12
C ASN A 150 24.12 30.22 44.63
N GLU A 151 22.87 30.66 44.40
CA GLU A 151 21.80 29.82 43.84
C GLU A 151 22.02 29.44 42.36
N GLY A 152 22.59 30.34 41.55
CA GLY A 152 22.93 30.07 40.15
C GLY A 152 24.13 29.12 39.99
N LYS A 153 25.12 29.22 40.89
CA LYS A 153 26.28 28.31 40.92
C LYS A 153 25.89 26.87 41.27
N TRP A 154 24.94 26.68 42.18
CA TRP A 154 24.53 25.34 42.63
C TRP A 154 23.66 24.60 41.59
N THR A 155 22.78 25.32 40.89
CA THR A 155 21.94 24.76 39.81
C THR A 155 22.74 24.40 38.56
N LEU A 156 23.76 25.19 38.20
CA LEU A 156 24.62 24.88 37.06
C LEU A 156 25.58 23.72 37.33
N LYS A 157 26.21 23.65 38.52
CA LYS A 157 27.22 22.62 38.81
C LYS A 157 26.61 21.21 38.95
N ASN A 158 25.37 21.09 39.44
CA ASN A 158 24.72 19.80 39.65
C ASN A 158 23.92 19.27 38.44
N GLN A 159 23.73 20.08 37.39
CA GLN A 159 23.10 19.65 36.13
C GLN A 159 24.10 19.44 34.97
N LEU A 160 25.36 19.87 35.14
CA LEU A 160 26.43 19.83 34.13
C LEU A 160 27.53 18.84 34.52
N CYS A 161 27.21 17.55 34.71
CA CYS A 161 28.21 16.49 34.70
C CYS A 161 28.16 15.76 33.35
N PRO A 162 29.03 16.09 32.38
CA PRO A 162 29.08 15.43 31.06
C PRO A 162 29.44 13.94 31.14
N GLN A 163 30.08 13.52 32.23
CA GLN A 163 30.66 12.17 32.38
C GLN A 163 29.60 11.07 32.47
N ASP A 164 28.44 11.35 33.07
CA ASP A 164 27.36 10.36 33.22
C ASP A 164 26.66 10.08 31.87
N PHE A 165 26.46 11.13 31.05
CA PHE A 165 25.82 11.00 29.74
C PHE A 165 26.68 10.25 28.71
N SER A 166 28.00 10.37 28.80
CA SER A 166 28.92 9.70 27.87
C SER A 166 28.86 8.18 28.03
N ARG A 167 28.71 7.67 29.26
CA ARG A 167 28.62 6.23 29.52
C ARG A 167 27.29 5.65 29.05
N ASP A 168 26.19 6.33 29.35
CA ASP A 168 24.85 5.92 28.90
C ASP A 168 24.74 5.93 27.37
N LEU A 169 25.33 6.93 26.72
CA LEU A 169 25.36 7.02 25.25
C LEU A 169 26.14 5.85 24.64
N SER A 170 27.35 5.57 25.13
CA SER A 170 28.15 4.45 24.65
C SER A 170 27.47 3.09 24.89
N HIS A 171 26.76 2.95 26.01
CA HIS A 171 26.01 1.73 26.31
C HIS A 171 24.86 1.49 25.31
N GLU A 172 24.05 2.51 25.02
CA GLU A 172 22.95 2.40 24.05
C GLU A 172 23.48 2.23 22.61
N GLU A 173 24.60 2.87 22.24
CA GLU A 173 25.24 2.66 20.94
C GLU A 173 25.75 1.22 20.77
N HIS A 174 26.32 0.61 21.82
CA HIS A 174 26.72 -0.80 21.81
C HIS A 174 25.51 -1.73 21.70
N ARG A 175 24.46 -1.47 22.48
CA ARG A 175 23.21 -2.25 22.45
C ARG A 175 22.53 -2.18 21.08
N LEU A 176 22.51 -1.02 20.44
CA LEU A 176 22.00 -0.85 19.08
C LEU A 176 22.78 -1.74 18.08
N LEU A 177 24.11 -1.80 18.22
CA LEU A 177 24.95 -2.63 17.37
C LEU A 177 24.66 -4.12 17.53
N GLU A 178 24.48 -4.60 18.77
CA GLU A 178 24.13 -5.99 19.07
C GLU A 178 22.76 -6.37 18.50
N LEU A 179 21.72 -5.58 18.78
CA LEU A 179 20.38 -5.83 18.27
C LEU A 179 20.33 -5.80 16.74
N SER A 180 21.10 -4.91 16.11
CA SER A 180 21.20 -4.84 14.64
C SER A 180 21.86 -6.08 14.04
N LYS A 181 22.85 -6.67 14.73
CA LYS A 181 23.46 -7.94 14.31
C LYS A 181 22.48 -9.10 14.45
N GLU A 182 21.76 -9.18 15.56
CA GLU A 182 20.75 -10.21 15.80
C GLU A 182 19.62 -10.13 14.75
N LEU A 183 19.14 -8.93 14.45
CA LEU A 183 18.13 -8.71 13.41
C LEU A 183 18.61 -9.20 12.04
N LYS A 184 19.83 -8.85 11.62
CA LYS A 184 20.37 -9.31 10.33
C LYS A 184 20.51 -10.82 10.26
N ALA A 185 20.97 -11.46 11.34
CA ALA A 185 21.09 -12.91 11.39
C ALA A 185 19.72 -13.60 11.28
N LEU A 186 18.71 -13.05 11.96
CA LEU A 186 17.36 -13.61 11.95
C LEU A 186 16.63 -13.36 10.61
N GLU A 187 16.84 -12.20 9.98
CA GLU A 187 16.36 -11.91 8.62
C GLU A 187 16.99 -12.84 7.58
N HIS A 188 18.30 -13.12 7.69
CA HIS A 188 18.97 -14.07 6.80
C HIS A 188 18.36 -15.48 6.93
N LYS A 189 18.24 -15.98 8.16
CA LYS A 189 17.66 -17.30 8.43
C LYS A 189 16.22 -17.41 7.89
N HIS A 190 15.40 -16.37 8.11
CA HIS A 190 14.04 -16.33 7.58
C HIS A 190 14.01 -16.33 6.04
N ASN A 191 14.92 -15.60 5.40
CA ASN A 191 15.02 -15.57 3.93
C ASN A 191 15.49 -16.92 3.35
N GLU A 192 16.38 -17.64 4.03
CA GLU A 192 16.79 -18.99 3.64
C GLU A 192 15.62 -19.98 3.75
N GLU A 193 14.93 -20.01 4.88
CA GLU A 193 13.79 -20.92 5.11
C GLU A 193 12.61 -20.63 4.15
N THR A 194 12.32 -19.35 3.89
CA THR A 194 11.31 -18.95 2.89
C THR A 194 11.69 -19.38 1.49
N TYR A 195 12.96 -19.21 1.10
CA TYR A 195 13.45 -19.64 -0.22
C TYR A 195 13.35 -21.16 -0.38
N GLU A 196 13.81 -21.94 0.61
CA GLU A 196 13.68 -23.40 0.60
C GLU A 196 12.22 -23.86 0.49
N ALA A 197 11.30 -23.21 1.23
CA ALA A 197 9.88 -23.49 1.14
C ALA A 197 9.31 -23.17 -0.25
N GLN A 198 9.69 -22.03 -0.85
CA GLN A 198 9.26 -21.65 -2.21
C GLN A 198 9.74 -22.65 -3.27
N VAL A 199 10.97 -23.14 -3.17
CA VAL A 199 11.51 -24.16 -4.08
C VAL A 199 10.69 -25.46 -3.97
N LYS A 200 10.39 -25.92 -2.75
CA LYS A 200 9.57 -27.12 -2.51
C LYS A 200 8.13 -26.95 -3.01
N ILE A 201 7.52 -25.78 -2.81
CA ILE A 201 6.18 -25.47 -3.33
C ILE A 201 6.18 -25.56 -4.86
N LYS A 202 7.17 -24.96 -5.52
CA LYS A 202 7.27 -24.99 -6.99
C LYS A 202 7.46 -26.42 -7.53
N GLN A 203 8.28 -27.24 -6.85
CA GLN A 203 8.46 -28.66 -7.20
C GLN A 203 7.15 -29.44 -7.06
N ASN A 204 6.45 -29.29 -5.93
CA ASN A 204 5.15 -29.93 -5.71
C ASN A 204 4.11 -29.48 -6.75
N GLU A 205 4.06 -28.20 -7.11
CA GLU A 205 3.16 -27.71 -8.15
C GLU A 205 3.43 -28.35 -9.52
N GLN A 206 4.70 -28.56 -9.89
CA GLN A 206 5.07 -29.27 -11.12
C GLN A 206 4.63 -30.74 -11.07
N GLU A 207 4.92 -31.44 -9.98
CA GLU A 207 4.52 -32.84 -9.78
C GLU A 207 2.98 -33.00 -9.81
N LEU A 208 2.25 -32.07 -9.18
CA LEU A 208 0.79 -32.06 -9.16
C LEU A 208 0.22 -31.88 -10.57
N GLN A 209 0.84 -31.02 -11.40
CA GLN A 209 0.46 -30.85 -12.80
C GLN A 209 0.70 -32.14 -13.60
N HIS A 210 1.84 -32.81 -13.41
CA HIS A 210 2.15 -34.07 -14.07
C HIS A 210 1.18 -35.19 -13.66
N ALA A 211 0.90 -35.35 -12.37
CA ALA A 211 -0.07 -36.34 -11.87
C ALA A 211 -1.47 -36.08 -12.42
N ARG A 212 -1.92 -34.81 -12.45
CA ARG A 212 -3.20 -34.42 -13.04
C ARG A 212 -3.28 -34.75 -14.53
N ALA A 213 -2.22 -34.44 -15.29
CA ALA A 213 -2.16 -34.75 -16.72
C ALA A 213 -2.20 -36.27 -16.96
N ALA A 214 -1.51 -37.06 -16.14
CA ALA A 214 -1.54 -38.52 -16.22
C ALA A 214 -2.96 -39.07 -15.95
N VAL A 215 -3.66 -38.58 -14.92
CA VAL A 215 -5.06 -38.98 -14.66
C VAL A 215 -5.95 -38.69 -15.87
N VAL A 216 -5.83 -37.51 -16.47
CA VAL A 216 -6.59 -37.14 -17.68
C VAL A 216 -6.27 -38.07 -18.85
N SER A 217 -4.98 -38.30 -19.14
CA SER A 217 -4.54 -39.22 -20.22
C SER A 217 -5.11 -40.62 -20.03
N TYR A 218 -4.98 -41.19 -18.83
CA TYR A 218 -5.50 -42.52 -18.54
C TYR A 218 -7.04 -42.58 -18.61
N THR A 219 -7.74 -41.51 -18.23
CA THR A 219 -9.21 -41.46 -18.41
C THR A 219 -9.61 -41.47 -19.88
N GLU A 220 -8.91 -40.72 -20.74
CA GLU A 220 -9.17 -40.70 -22.18
C GLU A 220 -8.87 -42.07 -22.80
N GLU A 221 -7.74 -42.68 -22.48
CA GLU A 221 -7.38 -44.03 -22.94
C GLU A 221 -8.40 -45.10 -22.49
N LEU A 222 -8.84 -45.04 -21.22
CA LEU A 222 -9.88 -45.94 -20.71
C LEU A 222 -11.21 -45.76 -21.44
N THR A 223 -11.61 -44.53 -21.77
CA THR A 223 -12.84 -44.30 -22.54
C THR A 223 -12.75 -44.88 -23.95
N ARG A 224 -11.59 -44.76 -24.61
CA ARG A 224 -11.33 -45.37 -25.93
C ARG A 224 -11.39 -46.90 -25.85
N LEU A 225 -10.69 -47.51 -24.89
CA LEU A 225 -10.73 -48.96 -24.68
C LEU A 225 -12.13 -49.46 -24.33
N GLN A 226 -12.91 -48.73 -23.54
CA GLN A 226 -14.30 -49.08 -23.26
C GLN A 226 -15.16 -49.10 -24.53
N THR A 227 -14.95 -48.15 -25.46
CA THR A 227 -15.66 -48.17 -26.75
C THR A 227 -15.23 -49.33 -27.64
N GLU A 228 -13.94 -49.68 -27.65
CA GLU A 228 -13.42 -50.84 -28.40
C GLU A 228 -13.93 -52.17 -27.82
N ILE A 229 -13.89 -52.35 -26.50
CA ILE A 229 -14.44 -53.53 -25.82
C ILE A 229 -15.91 -53.70 -26.18
N LYS A 230 -16.71 -52.63 -26.06
CA LYS A 230 -18.14 -52.70 -26.39
C LYS A 230 -18.38 -53.10 -27.85
N LEU A 231 -17.59 -52.59 -28.78
CA LEU A 231 -17.67 -52.96 -30.19
C LEU A 231 -17.33 -54.44 -30.40
N HIS A 232 -16.28 -54.94 -29.77
CA HIS A 232 -15.88 -56.36 -29.83
C HIS A 232 -16.89 -57.29 -29.14
N GLU A 233 -17.52 -56.86 -28.04
CA GLU A 233 -18.62 -57.59 -27.38
C GLU A 233 -19.81 -57.74 -28.34
N GLU A 234 -20.23 -56.64 -28.98
CA GLU A 234 -21.33 -56.66 -29.96
C GLU A 234 -21.00 -57.56 -31.16
N GLN A 235 -19.77 -57.52 -31.68
CA GLN A 235 -19.32 -58.41 -32.76
C GLN A 235 -19.28 -59.88 -32.34
N SER A 236 -18.79 -60.17 -31.14
CA SER A 236 -18.73 -61.52 -30.58
C SER A 236 -20.13 -62.10 -30.40
N GLN A 237 -21.07 -61.33 -29.84
CA GLN A 237 -22.47 -61.75 -29.68
C GLN A 237 -23.14 -62.05 -31.03
N ARG A 238 -22.94 -61.19 -32.03
CA ARG A 238 -23.46 -61.43 -33.39
C ARG A 238 -22.89 -62.72 -33.99
N ALA A 239 -21.57 -62.92 -33.89
CA ALA A 239 -20.92 -64.12 -34.39
C ALA A 239 -21.38 -65.39 -33.65
N GLN A 240 -21.61 -65.32 -32.34
CA GLN A 240 -22.19 -66.42 -31.55
C GLN A 240 -23.62 -66.75 -31.99
N GLN A 241 -24.45 -65.73 -32.22
CA GLN A 241 -25.83 -65.93 -32.68
C GLN A 241 -25.86 -66.58 -34.07
N GLU A 242 -25.06 -66.10 -35.02
CA GLU A 242 -24.93 -66.73 -36.34
C GLU A 242 -24.44 -68.19 -36.23
N ASN A 243 -23.54 -68.47 -35.29
CA ASN A 243 -23.05 -69.82 -35.06
C ASN A 243 -24.16 -70.75 -34.52
N CYS A 244 -25.01 -70.26 -33.61
CA CYS A 244 -26.21 -70.97 -33.14
C CYS A 244 -27.22 -71.26 -34.26
N GLU A 245 -27.43 -70.31 -35.17
CA GLU A 245 -28.33 -70.50 -36.31
C GLU A 245 -27.78 -71.55 -37.30
N ARG A 246 -26.46 -71.54 -37.53
CA ARG A 246 -25.78 -72.53 -38.39
C ARG A 246 -25.70 -73.92 -37.75
N THR A 247 -25.48 -74.03 -36.43
CA THR A 247 -25.53 -75.34 -35.74
C THR A 247 -26.94 -75.94 -35.81
N ALA A 248 -27.99 -75.13 -35.61
CA ALA A 248 -29.37 -75.58 -35.75
C ALA A 248 -29.67 -76.09 -37.17
N SER A 249 -29.18 -75.38 -38.20
CA SER A 249 -29.34 -75.77 -39.61
C SER A 249 -28.61 -77.08 -39.94
N LEU A 250 -27.40 -77.29 -39.41
CA LEU A 250 -26.67 -78.57 -39.54
C LEU A 250 -27.37 -79.72 -38.84
N TYR A 251 -27.91 -79.47 -37.64
CA TYR A 251 -28.65 -80.49 -36.88
C TYR A 251 -29.92 -80.91 -37.61
N GLN A 252 -30.62 -79.98 -38.26
CA GLN A 252 -31.75 -80.28 -39.14
C GLN A 252 -31.33 -81.16 -40.32
N SER A 253 -30.19 -80.89 -40.97
CA SER A 253 -29.65 -81.74 -42.03
C SER A 253 -29.33 -83.16 -41.56
N TRP A 254 -28.79 -83.33 -40.35
CA TRP A 254 -28.54 -84.66 -39.76
C TRP A 254 -29.81 -85.42 -39.38
N SER A 255 -30.88 -84.72 -38.99
CA SER A 255 -32.16 -85.35 -38.63
C SER A 255 -32.80 -86.16 -39.76
N GLN A 256 -32.55 -85.78 -41.01
CA GLN A 256 -33.00 -86.52 -42.20
C GLN A 256 -32.24 -87.85 -42.35
N SER A 257 -30.94 -87.88 -42.07
CA SER A 257 -30.16 -89.13 -42.08
C SER A 257 -30.54 -90.08 -40.93
N PHE A 258 -30.97 -89.55 -39.78
CA PHE A 258 -31.46 -90.38 -38.66
C PHE A 258 -32.79 -91.06 -38.94
N THR A 259 -33.68 -90.39 -39.67
CA THR A 259 -34.97 -90.98 -40.09
C THR A 259 -34.76 -92.09 -41.13
N ASP A 260 -33.81 -91.92 -42.05
CA ASP A 260 -33.41 -92.95 -43.02
C ASP A 260 -32.86 -94.24 -42.38
N TYR A 261 -32.08 -94.13 -41.29
CA TYR A 261 -31.58 -95.29 -40.55
C TYR A 261 -32.72 -96.11 -39.91
N GLY A 262 -33.67 -95.42 -39.26
CA GLY A 262 -34.84 -96.07 -38.66
C GLY A 262 -35.70 -96.80 -39.68
N GLN A 263 -35.93 -96.19 -40.84
CA GLN A 263 -36.68 -96.81 -41.95
C GLN A 263 -35.96 -98.03 -42.52
N THR A 264 -34.64 -97.93 -42.75
CA THR A 264 -33.83 -99.04 -43.29
C THR A 264 -33.82 -100.24 -42.34
N ARG A 265 -33.75 -99.99 -41.01
CA ARG A 265 -33.85 -101.05 -39.99
C ARG A 265 -35.21 -101.75 -40.01
N GLN A 266 -36.29 -100.99 -40.08
CA GLN A 266 -37.64 -101.55 -40.11
C GLN A 266 -37.87 -102.39 -41.38
N GLN A 267 -37.32 -101.96 -42.53
CA GLN A 267 -37.35 -102.73 -43.77
C GLN A 267 -36.56 -104.04 -43.66
N LEU A 268 -35.39 -104.01 -43.00
CA LEU A 268 -34.56 -105.18 -42.75
C LEU A 268 -35.30 -106.23 -41.90
N GLU A 269 -35.88 -105.81 -40.77
CA GLU A 269 -36.61 -106.69 -39.85
C GLU A 269 -37.78 -107.38 -40.57
N ARG A 270 -38.57 -106.62 -41.35
CA ARG A 270 -39.67 -107.16 -42.17
C ARG A 270 -39.19 -108.18 -43.22
N ALA A 271 -38.11 -107.88 -43.93
CA ALA A 271 -37.57 -108.78 -44.96
C ALA A 271 -37.08 -110.10 -44.36
N GLN A 272 -36.47 -110.07 -43.17
CA GLN A 272 -36.03 -111.26 -42.45
C GLN A 272 -37.19 -112.13 -41.97
N THR A 273 -38.30 -111.53 -41.53
CA THR A 273 -39.51 -112.29 -41.15
C THR A 273 -40.09 -113.04 -42.35
N VAL A 274 -40.22 -112.36 -43.50
CA VAL A 274 -40.74 -112.99 -44.73
C VAL A 274 -39.84 -114.12 -45.22
N LEU A 275 -38.53 -114.02 -45.05
CA LEU A 275 -37.60 -115.11 -45.38
C LEU A 275 -37.82 -116.35 -44.50
N ALA A 276 -38.08 -116.16 -43.20
CA ALA A 276 -38.35 -117.26 -42.28
C ALA A 276 -39.66 -118.00 -42.61
N ASP A 277 -40.70 -117.26 -42.98
CA ASP A 277 -41.99 -117.85 -43.40
C ASP A 277 -41.85 -118.71 -44.67
N LEU A 278 -41.08 -118.23 -45.65
CA LEU A 278 -40.81 -118.98 -46.89
C LEU A 278 -40.01 -120.26 -46.63
N GLN A 279 -39.08 -120.24 -45.66
CA GLN A 279 -38.29 -121.40 -45.27
C GLN A 279 -39.14 -122.48 -44.59
N ALA A 280 -40.05 -122.10 -43.69
CA ALA A 280 -40.98 -123.02 -43.04
C ALA A 280 -41.91 -123.71 -44.07
N GLU A 281 -42.36 -122.97 -45.08
CA GLU A 281 -43.20 -123.55 -46.15
C GLU A 281 -42.41 -124.52 -47.05
N ALA A 282 -41.12 -124.27 -47.28
CA ALA A 282 -40.26 -125.20 -48.02
C ALA A 282 -40.04 -126.53 -47.27
N GLU A 283 -39.87 -126.50 -45.95
CA GLU A 283 -39.76 -127.71 -45.12
C GLU A 283 -41.05 -128.54 -45.18
N ARG A 284 -42.21 -127.88 -45.09
CA ARG A 284 -43.52 -128.51 -45.20
C ARG A 284 -43.72 -129.24 -46.54
N LEU A 285 -43.32 -128.60 -47.64
CA LEU A 285 -43.41 -129.19 -48.99
C LEU A 285 -42.41 -130.35 -49.19
N GLN A 286 -41.24 -130.32 -48.57
CA GLN A 286 -40.27 -131.42 -48.63
C GLN A 286 -40.77 -132.68 -47.91
N GLU A 287 -41.44 -132.52 -46.77
CA GLU A 287 -41.95 -133.63 -45.97
C GLU A 287 -43.07 -134.41 -46.68
N LEU A 288 -43.92 -133.70 -47.42
CA LEU A 288 -44.97 -134.27 -48.28
C LEU A 288 -44.41 -135.11 -49.45
N SER A 289 -43.14 -134.92 -49.86
CA SER A 289 -42.54 -135.64 -50.99
C SER A 289 -41.98 -137.03 -50.67
N ARG A 290 -41.76 -137.36 -49.38
CA ARG A 290 -40.99 -138.57 -48.97
C ARG A 290 -41.81 -139.87 -48.82
N SER A 291 -43.13 -139.87 -49.00
CA SER A 291 -44.03 -140.93 -48.48
C SER A 291 -44.68 -141.89 -49.49
N SER A 292 -44.19 -142.09 -50.72
CA SER A 292 -44.78 -143.14 -51.60
C SER A 292 -43.86 -143.65 -52.73
N ASN A 293 -43.70 -144.98 -52.84
CA ASN A 293 -42.92 -145.70 -53.88
C ASN A 293 -43.84 -146.68 -54.64
N ALA A 294 -44.11 -146.46 -55.92
CA ALA A 294 -44.69 -147.50 -56.79
C ALA A 294 -44.27 -147.30 -58.28
N PRO A 295 -43.80 -148.35 -58.98
CA PRO A 295 -43.35 -148.28 -60.37
C PRO A 295 -44.47 -148.55 -61.40
N PHE A 296 -44.30 -147.95 -62.57
CA PHE A 296 -45.25 -147.81 -63.68
C PHE A 296 -45.43 -149.12 -64.49
N LEU A 297 -46.65 -149.66 -64.56
CA LEU A 297 -47.04 -150.90 -65.28
C LEU A 297 -47.97 -150.58 -66.47
N GLN A 298 -47.42 -150.15 -67.61
CA GLN A 298 -48.21 -149.93 -68.84
C GLN A 298 -48.42 -151.19 -69.71
N ASN A 299 -47.65 -152.26 -69.50
CA ASN A 299 -47.71 -153.43 -70.39
C ASN A 299 -48.73 -154.50 -69.98
N VAL A 300 -49.16 -154.52 -68.72
CA VAL A 300 -50.02 -155.59 -68.17
C VAL A 300 -51.50 -155.40 -68.54
N GLU A 301 -51.95 -154.15 -68.65
CA GLU A 301 -53.36 -153.82 -68.94
C GLU A 301 -53.77 -154.24 -70.37
N GLN A 302 -52.87 -154.06 -71.33
CA GLN A 302 -53.12 -154.42 -72.73
C GLN A 302 -53.13 -155.94 -72.96
N GLU A 303 -52.32 -156.69 -72.21
CA GLU A 303 -52.19 -158.14 -72.34
C GLU A 303 -53.44 -158.85 -71.79
N LEU A 304 -54.03 -158.31 -70.71
CA LEU A 304 -55.26 -158.81 -70.08
C LEU A 304 -56.51 -158.61 -70.96
N ILE A 305 -56.59 -157.48 -71.66
CA ILE A 305 -57.71 -157.20 -72.59
C ILE A 305 -57.67 -158.15 -73.78
N ASN A 306 -56.48 -158.46 -74.29
CA ASN A 306 -56.32 -159.35 -75.44
C ASN A 306 -56.70 -160.80 -75.10
N THR A 307 -56.32 -161.29 -73.91
CA THR A 307 -56.68 -162.64 -73.43
C THR A 307 -58.19 -162.79 -73.25
N LEU A 308 -58.84 -161.81 -72.63
CA LEU A 308 -60.30 -161.79 -72.42
C LEU A 308 -61.09 -161.85 -73.74
N GLN A 309 -60.65 -161.10 -74.76
CA GLN A 309 -61.27 -161.12 -76.09
C GLN A 309 -61.07 -162.44 -76.84
N GLN A 310 -59.98 -163.14 -76.54
CA GLN A 310 -59.61 -164.41 -77.17
C GLN A 310 -60.41 -165.56 -76.54
N ASP A 311 -60.54 -165.59 -75.21
CA ASP A 311 -61.29 -166.60 -74.47
C ASP A 311 -62.80 -166.52 -74.75
N VAL A 312 -63.37 -165.31 -74.81
CA VAL A 312 -64.78 -165.11 -75.17
C VAL A 312 -65.07 -165.56 -76.62
N ARG A 313 -64.13 -165.31 -77.55
CA ARG A 313 -64.25 -165.78 -78.95
C ARG A 313 -64.17 -167.30 -79.06
N HIS A 314 -63.30 -167.93 -78.26
CA HIS A 314 -63.14 -169.37 -78.28
C HIS A 314 -64.40 -170.09 -77.78
N ILE A 315 -65.07 -169.55 -76.76
CA ILE A 315 -66.30 -170.12 -76.20
C ILE A 315 -67.49 -169.96 -77.15
N LEU A 316 -67.57 -168.85 -77.92
CA LEU A 316 -68.65 -168.60 -78.87
C LEU A 316 -68.55 -169.43 -80.16
N ASN A 317 -67.35 -169.81 -80.59
CA ASN A 317 -67.10 -170.48 -81.88
C ASN A 317 -66.98 -172.02 -81.80
N ASP A 318 -67.06 -172.62 -80.61
CA ASP A 318 -66.82 -174.05 -80.45
C ASP A 318 -68.07 -174.89 -80.85
N SER A 319 -67.94 -175.68 -81.90
CA SER A 319 -69.03 -176.43 -82.57
C SER A 319 -69.28 -177.85 -82.01
N GLN A 320 -68.72 -178.22 -80.86
CA GLN A 320 -69.06 -179.49 -80.19
C GLN A 320 -70.45 -179.45 -79.51
N PRO A 321 -71.26 -180.52 -79.63
CA PRO A 321 -72.60 -180.57 -79.04
C PRO A 321 -72.54 -180.58 -77.51
N CYS A 322 -73.48 -179.89 -76.86
CA CYS A 322 -73.62 -179.81 -75.39
C CYS A 322 -73.66 -181.24 -74.79
N PRO A 323 -72.75 -181.61 -73.86
CA PRO A 323 -72.62 -182.99 -73.34
C PRO A 323 -73.91 -183.57 -72.76
N ASP A 324 -74.80 -182.71 -72.27
CA ASP A 324 -76.05 -183.11 -71.60
C ASP A 324 -77.28 -183.17 -72.51
N CYS A 325 -77.26 -182.55 -73.71
CA CYS A 325 -78.47 -182.49 -74.55
C CYS A 325 -78.27 -182.63 -76.07
N GLY A 326 -77.03 -182.75 -76.55
CA GLY A 326 -76.74 -183.08 -77.96
C GLY A 326 -77.07 -182.00 -79.00
N LYS A 327 -77.52 -180.80 -78.60
CA LYS A 327 -77.87 -179.70 -79.51
C LYS A 327 -76.71 -178.71 -79.70
N HIS A 328 -76.65 -178.06 -80.87
CA HIS A 328 -75.57 -177.16 -81.30
C HIS A 328 -75.88 -175.65 -81.19
N HIS A 329 -77.10 -175.25 -80.76
CA HIS A 329 -77.50 -173.84 -80.70
C HIS A 329 -77.46 -173.26 -79.28
N LEU A 330 -76.89 -172.05 -79.14
CA LEU A 330 -76.68 -171.32 -77.87
C LEU A 330 -77.97 -170.97 -77.12
N ASP A 331 -79.12 -170.95 -77.79
CA ASP A 331 -80.40 -170.57 -77.17
C ASP A 331 -81.06 -171.70 -76.37
N SER A 332 -80.50 -172.92 -76.37
CA SER A 332 -81.14 -174.09 -75.73
C SER A 332 -80.29 -174.88 -74.71
N CYS A 333 -79.12 -174.40 -74.26
CA CYS A 333 -78.29 -175.10 -73.25
C CYS A 333 -77.70 -174.11 -72.21
N ASP A 334 -78.25 -174.14 -70.99
CA ASP A 334 -77.99 -173.19 -69.89
C ASP A 334 -76.57 -173.31 -69.27
N ALA A 335 -75.94 -174.48 -69.37
CA ALA A 335 -74.60 -174.74 -68.83
C ALA A 335 -73.49 -173.93 -69.53
N ARG A 336 -73.60 -173.65 -70.84
CA ARG A 336 -72.62 -172.82 -71.58
C ARG A 336 -72.65 -171.35 -71.14
N TRP A 337 -73.83 -170.84 -70.75
CA TRP A 337 -73.98 -169.46 -70.26
C TRP A 337 -73.35 -169.23 -68.88
N GLN A 338 -73.30 -170.25 -68.03
CA GLN A 338 -72.64 -170.15 -66.72
C GLN A 338 -71.12 -170.00 -66.84
N ILE A 339 -70.50 -170.75 -67.76
CA ILE A 339 -69.04 -170.68 -67.99
C ILE A 339 -68.64 -169.29 -68.47
N LEU A 340 -69.30 -168.75 -69.51
CA LEU A 340 -69.01 -167.42 -70.05
C LEU A 340 -69.17 -166.31 -68.99
N ARG A 341 -70.18 -166.40 -68.12
CA ARG A 341 -70.40 -165.43 -67.04
C ARG A 341 -69.33 -165.49 -65.96
N GLN A 342 -68.78 -166.66 -65.67
CA GLN A 342 -67.74 -166.81 -64.67
C GLN A 342 -66.41 -166.19 -65.16
N THR A 343 -66.05 -166.43 -66.42
CA THR A 343 -64.84 -165.86 -67.03
C THR A 343 -64.88 -164.32 -67.09
N ILE A 344 -66.03 -163.74 -67.46
CA ILE A 344 -66.18 -162.27 -67.50
C ILE A 344 -66.07 -161.65 -66.09
N ARG A 345 -66.58 -162.32 -65.04
CA ARG A 345 -66.49 -161.80 -63.66
C ARG A 345 -65.07 -161.78 -63.14
N GLU A 346 -64.29 -162.84 -63.34
CA GLU A 346 -62.91 -162.92 -62.84
C GLU A 346 -62.04 -161.80 -63.43
N HIS A 347 -62.12 -161.56 -64.74
CA HIS A 347 -61.29 -160.53 -65.38
C HIS A 347 -61.77 -159.10 -65.05
N SER A 348 -63.08 -158.89 -64.80
CA SER A 348 -63.59 -157.60 -64.35
C SER A 348 -63.09 -157.18 -62.98
N SER A 349 -62.83 -158.13 -62.07
CA SER A 349 -62.25 -157.82 -60.75
C SER A 349 -60.76 -157.40 -60.81
N GLN A 350 -60.02 -157.86 -61.82
CA GLN A 350 -58.60 -157.52 -61.99
C GLN A 350 -58.39 -156.11 -62.59
N LEU A 351 -59.33 -155.63 -63.40
CA LEU A 351 -59.30 -154.26 -63.93
C LEU A 351 -59.64 -153.19 -62.87
N ALA A 352 -60.47 -153.52 -61.88
CA ALA A 352 -60.83 -152.59 -60.82
C ALA A 352 -59.63 -152.22 -59.92
N SER A 353 -58.74 -153.18 -59.61
CA SER A 353 -57.57 -152.95 -58.76
C SER A 353 -56.49 -152.06 -59.39
N LEU A 354 -56.40 -151.99 -60.73
CA LEU A 354 -55.42 -151.14 -61.43
C LEU A 354 -55.81 -149.66 -61.46
N SER A 355 -57.11 -149.33 -61.29
CA SER A 355 -57.60 -147.95 -61.33
C SER A 355 -57.31 -147.14 -60.05
N GLU A 356 -57.19 -147.81 -58.88
CA GLU A 356 -56.84 -147.15 -57.61
C GLU A 356 -55.36 -146.74 -57.54
N GLU A 357 -54.47 -147.41 -58.28
CA GLU A 357 -53.02 -147.12 -58.30
C GLU A 357 -52.64 -145.90 -59.18
N HIS A 358 -53.52 -145.46 -60.10
CA HIS A 358 -53.23 -144.33 -61.01
C HIS A 358 -53.43 -142.94 -60.35
N CYS A 359 -54.22 -142.83 -59.29
CA CYS A 359 -54.57 -141.54 -58.68
C CYS A 359 -53.47 -140.97 -57.77
N THR A 360 -52.54 -141.80 -57.31
CA THR A 360 -51.42 -141.42 -56.41
C THR A 360 -50.22 -140.81 -57.15
N ALA A 361 -50.01 -141.11 -58.44
CA ALA A 361 -48.88 -140.59 -59.22
C ALA A 361 -49.05 -139.11 -59.66
N HIS A 362 -50.29 -138.63 -59.86
CA HIS A 362 -50.54 -137.25 -60.35
C HIS A 362 -50.27 -136.17 -59.29
N CYS A 363 -50.54 -136.44 -58.00
CA CYS A 363 -50.30 -135.49 -56.90
C CYS A 363 -48.81 -135.20 -56.63
N GLN A 364 -47.89 -136.05 -57.07
CA GLN A 364 -46.45 -135.90 -56.79
C GLN A 364 -45.74 -134.88 -57.69
N CYS A 365 -46.22 -134.65 -58.92
CA CYS A 365 -45.57 -133.70 -59.83
C CYS A 365 -45.78 -132.25 -59.36
N HIS A 366 -46.99 -131.91 -58.90
CA HIS A 366 -47.35 -130.55 -58.48
C HIS A 366 -46.60 -130.06 -57.23
N THR A 367 -46.29 -130.94 -56.28
CA THR A 367 -45.52 -130.58 -55.06
C THR A 367 -44.06 -130.24 -55.36
N THR A 368 -43.46 -130.86 -56.39
CA THR A 368 -42.06 -130.58 -56.78
C THR A 368 -41.87 -129.23 -57.49
N GLU A 369 -42.87 -128.74 -58.22
CA GLU A 369 -42.81 -127.42 -58.87
C GLU A 369 -42.96 -126.26 -57.86
N GLN A 370 -43.83 -126.41 -56.85
CA GLN A 370 -43.98 -125.40 -55.80
C GLN A 370 -42.72 -125.24 -54.95
N LEU A 371 -41.96 -126.31 -54.72
CA LEU A 371 -40.66 -126.25 -54.06
C LEU A 371 -39.64 -125.39 -54.82
N LYS A 372 -39.51 -125.60 -56.13
CA LYS A 372 -38.59 -124.81 -56.97
C LYS A 372 -38.95 -123.33 -57.00
N ALA A 373 -40.24 -122.99 -57.02
CA ALA A 373 -40.71 -121.61 -56.99
C ALA A 373 -40.39 -120.91 -55.65
N ASN A 374 -40.57 -121.61 -54.52
CA ASN A 374 -40.22 -121.10 -53.20
C ASN A 374 -38.70 -120.87 -53.06
N GLU A 375 -37.88 -121.84 -53.51
CA GLU A 375 -36.41 -121.71 -53.50
C GLU A 375 -35.92 -120.48 -54.30
N ALA A 376 -36.51 -120.21 -55.46
CA ALA A 376 -36.15 -119.03 -56.26
C ALA A 376 -36.48 -117.70 -55.56
N GLN A 377 -37.64 -117.62 -54.88
CA GLN A 377 -38.03 -116.44 -54.10
C GLN A 377 -37.10 -116.20 -52.90
N GLN A 378 -36.67 -117.28 -52.22
CA GLN A 378 -35.70 -117.18 -51.12
C GLN A 378 -34.35 -116.61 -51.58
N VAL A 379 -33.85 -116.99 -52.77
CA VAL A 379 -32.57 -116.48 -53.29
C VAL A 379 -32.64 -114.97 -53.56
N SER A 380 -33.71 -114.49 -54.20
CA SER A 380 -33.88 -113.06 -54.47
C SER A 380 -34.03 -112.24 -53.18
N LEU A 381 -34.77 -112.74 -52.20
CA LEU A 381 -34.98 -112.04 -50.93
C LEU A 381 -33.70 -111.99 -50.09
N LYS A 382 -32.89 -113.06 -50.10
CA LYS A 382 -31.56 -113.09 -49.46
C LYS A 382 -30.62 -112.01 -50.03
N SER A 383 -30.58 -111.86 -51.36
CA SER A 383 -29.75 -110.81 -51.99
C SER A 383 -30.19 -109.39 -51.59
N TRP A 384 -31.49 -109.13 -51.50
CA TRP A 384 -31.99 -107.83 -51.04
C TRP A 384 -31.73 -107.59 -49.54
N ILE A 385 -31.83 -108.64 -48.72
CA ILE A 385 -31.43 -108.57 -47.30
C ILE A 385 -29.94 -108.23 -47.18
N GLU A 386 -29.05 -108.85 -47.96
CA GLU A 386 -27.61 -108.50 -47.96
C GLU A 386 -27.36 -107.03 -48.31
N GLN A 387 -28.08 -106.49 -49.30
CA GLN A 387 -28.00 -105.06 -49.65
C GLN A 387 -28.51 -104.15 -48.51
N LEU A 388 -29.64 -104.50 -47.89
CA LEU A 388 -30.17 -103.77 -46.74
C LEU A 388 -29.27 -103.90 -45.51
N GLN A 389 -28.63 -105.06 -45.28
CA GLN A 389 -27.65 -105.27 -44.22
C GLN A 389 -26.41 -104.42 -44.43
N SER A 390 -25.90 -104.34 -45.66
CA SER A 390 -24.77 -103.46 -46.00
C SER A 390 -25.12 -101.99 -45.75
N ARG A 391 -26.30 -101.54 -46.20
CA ARG A 391 -26.79 -100.17 -45.96
C ARG A 391 -27.02 -99.90 -44.48
N HIS A 392 -27.62 -100.83 -43.75
CA HIS A 392 -27.86 -100.73 -42.31
C HIS A 392 -26.54 -100.72 -41.53
N ALA A 393 -25.56 -101.56 -41.88
CA ALA A 393 -24.25 -101.59 -41.26
C ALA A 393 -23.52 -100.24 -41.43
N LYS A 394 -23.53 -99.69 -42.65
CA LYS A 394 -22.94 -98.39 -42.95
C LYS A 394 -23.60 -97.24 -42.18
N LEU A 395 -24.92 -97.25 -42.04
CA LEU A 395 -25.66 -96.26 -41.25
C LEU A 395 -25.52 -96.49 -39.73
N LYS A 396 -25.35 -97.74 -39.29
CA LYS A 396 -25.16 -98.12 -37.89
C LYS A 396 -23.78 -97.71 -37.37
N THR A 397 -22.71 -97.93 -38.14
CA THR A 397 -21.36 -97.46 -37.77
C THR A 397 -21.34 -95.94 -37.65
N MET A 398 -21.90 -95.24 -38.64
CA MET A 398 -22.08 -93.79 -38.61
C MET A 398 -22.87 -93.34 -37.36
N TRP A 399 -23.94 -94.03 -36.98
CA TRP A 399 -24.73 -93.70 -35.79
C TRP A 399 -23.99 -93.96 -34.47
N GLN A 400 -23.24 -95.07 -34.35
CA GLN A 400 -22.46 -95.39 -33.16
C GLN A 400 -21.30 -94.40 -32.96
N GLU A 401 -20.65 -93.98 -34.03
CA GLU A 401 -19.60 -92.94 -34.01
C GLU A 401 -20.16 -91.57 -33.62
N LEU A 402 -21.35 -91.19 -34.14
CA LEU A 402 -22.06 -89.97 -33.73
C LEU A 402 -22.56 -90.01 -32.28
N GLN A 403 -22.97 -91.18 -31.76
CA GLN A 403 -23.32 -91.33 -30.34
C GLN A 403 -22.09 -91.19 -29.43
N GLY A 404 -20.91 -91.65 -29.86
CA GLY A 404 -19.66 -91.42 -29.12
C GLY A 404 -19.30 -89.94 -28.96
N LEU A 405 -19.82 -89.07 -29.84
CA LEU A 405 -19.64 -87.62 -29.80
C LEU A 405 -20.71 -86.88 -28.98
N SER A 406 -21.74 -87.59 -28.47
CA SER A 406 -22.84 -87.02 -27.67
C SER A 406 -22.43 -86.58 -26.25
N GLU A 407 -21.18 -86.82 -25.85
CA GLU A 407 -20.60 -86.25 -24.63
C GLU A 407 -20.35 -84.72 -24.74
N CYS A 408 -20.37 -84.16 -25.96
CA CYS A 408 -20.37 -82.71 -26.21
C CYS A 408 -21.82 -82.20 -26.24
N GLN A 409 -22.41 -81.98 -25.07
CA GLN A 409 -23.84 -81.69 -24.91
C GLN A 409 -24.24 -80.23 -25.20
N THR A 410 -23.29 -79.32 -25.41
CA THR A 410 -23.60 -77.90 -25.72
C THR A 410 -22.74 -77.33 -26.85
N ALA A 411 -23.31 -76.41 -27.64
CA ALA A 411 -22.59 -75.66 -28.67
C ALA A 411 -21.37 -74.88 -28.10
N GLU A 412 -21.39 -74.58 -26.80
CA GLU A 412 -20.29 -73.94 -26.07
C GLU A 412 -19.07 -74.87 -25.89
N GLN A 413 -19.26 -76.18 -25.73
CA GLN A 413 -18.17 -77.16 -25.63
C GLN A 413 -17.44 -77.34 -26.97
N PHE A 414 -18.14 -77.16 -28.09
CA PHE A 414 -17.56 -77.12 -29.45
C PHE A 414 -16.64 -75.90 -29.69
N LEU A 415 -16.79 -74.84 -28.88
CA LEU A 415 -16.12 -73.55 -29.09
C LEU A 415 -14.92 -73.32 -28.17
N CYS A 416 -14.71 -74.15 -27.16
CA CYS A 416 -13.70 -73.99 -26.10
C CYS A 416 -12.23 -73.97 -26.58
N GLY A 417 -11.91 -74.50 -27.77
CA GLY A 417 -10.56 -74.40 -28.36
C GLY A 417 -9.44 -75.09 -27.58
N CYS A 418 -9.75 -75.92 -26.58
CA CYS A 418 -8.75 -76.71 -25.85
C CYS A 418 -8.37 -77.98 -26.63
N VAL A 419 -7.18 -78.52 -26.36
CA VAL A 419 -6.58 -79.67 -27.08
C VAL A 419 -7.53 -80.88 -27.18
N LYS A 420 -8.35 -81.12 -26.14
CA LYS A 420 -9.34 -82.21 -26.13
C LYS A 420 -10.47 -81.98 -27.15
N HIS A 421 -11.02 -80.77 -27.21
CA HIS A 421 -12.11 -80.45 -28.14
C HIS A 421 -11.59 -80.18 -29.57
N GLU A 422 -10.32 -79.84 -29.74
CA GLU A 422 -9.67 -79.72 -31.06
C GLU A 422 -9.49 -81.09 -31.73
N ALA A 423 -9.13 -82.12 -30.96
CA ALA A 423 -9.08 -83.51 -31.44
C ALA A 423 -10.48 -84.02 -31.84
N ALA A 424 -11.50 -83.72 -31.04
CA ALA A 424 -12.90 -84.04 -31.37
C ALA A 424 -13.39 -83.32 -32.64
N LEU A 425 -12.97 -82.06 -32.84
CA LEU A 425 -13.32 -81.26 -34.02
C LEU A 425 -12.65 -81.79 -35.31
N ARG A 426 -11.40 -82.25 -35.24
CA ARG A 426 -10.73 -82.92 -36.38
C ARG A 426 -11.40 -84.25 -36.73
N HIS A 427 -11.76 -85.03 -35.73
CA HIS A 427 -12.47 -86.29 -35.95
C HIS A 427 -13.87 -86.05 -36.57
N LEU A 428 -14.56 -84.99 -36.14
CA LEU A 428 -15.81 -84.56 -36.77
C LEU A 428 -15.62 -84.02 -38.19
N GLN A 429 -14.49 -83.37 -38.50
CA GLN A 429 -14.14 -82.98 -39.88
C GLN A 429 -13.98 -84.20 -40.78
N GLU A 430 -13.29 -85.24 -40.30
CA GLU A 430 -13.13 -86.51 -41.01
C GLU A 430 -14.47 -87.20 -41.26
N LEU A 431 -15.33 -87.30 -40.23
CA LEU A 431 -16.67 -87.88 -40.33
C LEU A 431 -17.60 -87.05 -41.24
N ALA A 432 -17.52 -85.72 -41.17
CA ALA A 432 -18.24 -84.82 -42.05
C ALA A 432 -17.88 -85.08 -43.53
N HIS A 433 -16.59 -85.26 -43.84
CA HIS A 433 -16.13 -85.54 -45.20
C HIS A 433 -16.54 -86.94 -45.70
N ALA A 434 -16.63 -87.92 -44.80
CA ALA A 434 -17.02 -89.29 -45.14
C ALA A 434 -18.53 -89.49 -45.29
N HIS A 435 -19.36 -88.69 -44.61
CA HIS A 435 -20.78 -89.01 -44.40
C HIS A 435 -21.78 -87.87 -44.69
N LEU A 436 -21.35 -86.60 -44.83
CA LEU A 436 -22.26 -85.53 -45.24
C LEU A 436 -22.42 -85.48 -46.76
N ASP A 437 -23.59 -85.04 -47.19
CA ASP A 437 -23.82 -84.62 -48.57
C ASP A 437 -23.07 -83.28 -48.86
N PRO A 438 -22.89 -82.87 -50.13
CA PRO A 438 -22.17 -81.64 -50.46
C PRO A 438 -22.74 -80.39 -49.79
N THR A 439 -24.05 -80.37 -49.55
CA THR A 439 -24.79 -79.29 -48.89
C THR A 439 -24.45 -79.20 -47.40
N GLY A 440 -24.49 -80.33 -46.68
CA GLY A 440 -24.09 -80.43 -45.28
C GLY A 440 -22.61 -80.13 -45.06
N LEU A 441 -21.73 -80.58 -45.98
CA LEU A 441 -20.29 -80.28 -45.93
C LEU A 441 -20.01 -78.77 -46.05
N LYS A 442 -20.75 -78.07 -46.91
CA LYS A 442 -20.67 -76.61 -47.06
C LYS A 442 -21.14 -75.87 -45.81
N LEU A 443 -22.23 -76.32 -45.19
CA LEU A 443 -22.71 -75.74 -43.93
C LEU A 443 -21.71 -75.96 -42.79
N PHE A 444 -21.07 -77.14 -42.75
CA PHE A 444 -20.09 -77.50 -41.72
C PHE A 444 -18.79 -76.68 -41.85
N THR A 445 -18.29 -76.48 -43.06
CA THR A 445 -17.13 -75.60 -43.31
C THR A 445 -17.41 -74.15 -42.96
N GLN A 446 -18.59 -73.63 -43.33
CA GLN A 446 -19.04 -72.30 -42.93
C GLN A 446 -19.20 -72.13 -41.41
N LEU A 447 -19.55 -73.22 -40.70
CA LEU A 447 -19.63 -73.22 -39.24
C LEU A 447 -18.23 -73.18 -38.60
N LEU A 448 -17.26 -73.91 -39.16
CA LEU A 448 -15.87 -73.89 -38.71
C LEU A 448 -15.24 -72.50 -38.85
N GLU A 449 -15.44 -71.85 -39.99
CA GLU A 449 -14.97 -70.48 -40.21
C GLU A 449 -15.55 -69.51 -39.17
N GLN A 450 -16.88 -69.56 -38.93
CA GLN A 450 -17.50 -68.71 -37.90
C GLN A 450 -17.04 -69.04 -36.49
N SER A 451 -16.86 -70.32 -36.17
CA SER A 451 -16.33 -70.73 -34.86
C SER A 451 -14.91 -70.20 -34.62
N SER A 452 -14.08 -70.12 -35.67
CA SER A 452 -12.74 -69.54 -35.59
C SER A 452 -12.78 -68.03 -35.36
N LEU A 453 -13.74 -67.33 -35.98
CA LEU A 453 -13.97 -65.90 -35.78
C LEU A 453 -14.41 -65.61 -34.33
N VAL A 454 -15.34 -66.39 -33.78
CA VAL A 454 -15.78 -66.27 -32.38
C VAL A 454 -14.60 -66.42 -31.41
N ARG A 455 -13.74 -67.41 -31.61
CA ARG A 455 -12.52 -67.59 -30.78
C ARG A 455 -11.56 -66.41 -30.91
N SER A 456 -11.36 -65.89 -32.12
CA SER A 456 -10.49 -64.73 -32.36
C SER A 456 -11.04 -63.45 -31.69
N LEU A 457 -12.36 -63.26 -31.70
CA LEU A 457 -13.00 -62.12 -31.06
C LEU A 457 -12.95 -62.25 -29.53
N GLN A 458 -13.15 -63.44 -28.98
CA GLN A 458 -13.03 -63.71 -27.54
C GLN A 458 -11.59 -63.50 -27.03
N SER A 459 -10.58 -63.99 -27.75
CA SER A 459 -9.18 -63.74 -27.36
C SER A 459 -8.79 -62.26 -27.44
N SER A 460 -9.30 -61.53 -28.43
CA SER A 460 -9.14 -60.07 -28.53
C SER A 460 -9.82 -59.35 -27.37
N LEU A 461 -11.03 -59.80 -26.99
CA LEU A 461 -11.76 -59.26 -25.85
C LEU A 461 -10.99 -59.46 -24.54
N ASP A 462 -10.47 -60.66 -24.30
CA ASP A 462 -9.65 -60.97 -23.12
C ASP A 462 -8.41 -60.08 -23.03
N LEU A 463 -7.75 -59.82 -24.16
CA LEU A 463 -6.60 -58.92 -24.24
C LEU A 463 -7.00 -57.47 -23.89
N LEU A 464 -8.10 -56.97 -24.46
CA LEU A 464 -8.60 -55.62 -24.20
C LEU A 464 -9.05 -55.45 -22.75
N MET A 465 -9.73 -56.45 -22.17
CA MET A 465 -10.12 -56.46 -20.76
C MET A 465 -8.89 -56.47 -19.83
N LYS A 466 -7.83 -57.20 -20.20
CA LYS A 466 -6.55 -57.17 -19.47
C LYS A 466 -5.90 -55.78 -19.53
N GLN A 467 -5.84 -55.17 -20.72
CA GLN A 467 -5.32 -53.80 -20.89
C GLN A 467 -6.13 -52.77 -20.10
N GLN A 468 -7.47 -52.89 -20.10
CA GLN A 468 -8.36 -52.05 -19.30
C GLN A 468 -8.04 -52.16 -17.81
N LYS A 469 -7.84 -53.38 -17.30
CA LYS A 469 -7.48 -53.61 -15.89
C LYS A 469 -6.13 -52.97 -15.53
N GLU A 470 -5.12 -53.12 -16.38
CA GLU A 470 -3.79 -52.51 -16.17
C GLU A 470 -3.86 -50.97 -16.19
N LEU A 471 -4.61 -50.38 -17.12
CA LEU A 471 -4.81 -48.93 -17.17
C LEU A 471 -5.63 -48.41 -16.00
N LEU A 472 -6.64 -49.15 -15.54
CA LEU A 472 -7.41 -48.79 -14.34
C LEU A 472 -6.51 -48.73 -13.11
N GLN A 473 -5.59 -49.69 -12.95
CA GLN A 473 -4.60 -49.69 -11.86
C GLN A 473 -3.66 -48.48 -11.96
N LYS A 474 -3.15 -48.17 -13.15
CA LYS A 474 -2.31 -46.98 -13.38
C LYS A 474 -3.05 -45.68 -13.06
N LYS A 475 -4.32 -45.58 -13.45
CA LYS A 475 -5.18 -44.43 -13.13
C LYS A 475 -5.36 -44.26 -11.61
N VAL A 476 -5.72 -45.34 -10.90
CA VAL A 476 -5.91 -45.29 -9.43
C VAL A 476 -4.63 -44.88 -8.73
N ALA A 477 -3.47 -45.40 -9.16
CA ALA A 477 -2.17 -44.98 -8.61
C ALA A 477 -1.92 -43.47 -8.86
N ALA A 478 -2.17 -42.97 -10.07
CA ALA A 478 -2.03 -41.55 -10.39
C ALA A 478 -3.01 -40.65 -9.62
N GLU A 479 -4.24 -41.10 -9.37
CA GLU A 479 -5.22 -40.38 -8.54
C GLU A 479 -4.79 -40.32 -7.06
N GLN A 480 -4.21 -41.40 -6.54
CA GLN A 480 -3.63 -41.43 -5.20
C GLN A 480 -2.43 -40.48 -5.08
N ASP A 481 -1.55 -40.46 -6.08
CA ASP A 481 -0.41 -39.52 -6.15
C ASP A 481 -0.90 -38.08 -6.18
N TYR A 482 -1.88 -37.78 -7.03
CA TYR A 482 -2.49 -36.45 -7.12
C TYR A 482 -3.08 -36.01 -5.77
N GLN A 483 -3.82 -36.88 -5.07
CA GLN A 483 -4.37 -36.56 -3.76
C GLN A 483 -3.29 -36.36 -2.69
N ARG A 484 -2.24 -37.18 -2.69
CA ARG A 484 -1.09 -37.01 -1.78
C ARG A 484 -0.42 -35.64 -1.98
N LEU A 485 -0.19 -35.25 -3.23
CA LEU A 485 0.40 -33.96 -3.58
C LEU A 485 -0.53 -32.79 -3.23
N LEU A 486 -1.84 -32.94 -3.43
CA LEU A 486 -2.83 -31.94 -3.05
C LEU A 486 -2.83 -31.69 -1.53
N ASN A 487 -2.84 -32.75 -0.73
CA ASN A 487 -2.76 -32.65 0.73
C ASN A 487 -1.43 -32.03 1.18
N ALA A 488 -0.33 -32.38 0.53
CA ALA A 488 0.97 -31.77 0.80
C ALA A 488 0.95 -30.26 0.50
N ARG A 489 0.32 -29.84 -0.62
CA ARG A 489 0.13 -28.42 -0.96
C ARG A 489 -0.70 -27.70 0.10
N GLU A 490 -1.82 -28.27 0.55
CA GLU A 490 -2.65 -27.67 1.60
C GLU A 490 -1.88 -27.55 2.92
N ALA A 491 -1.07 -28.55 3.28
CA ALA A 491 -0.18 -28.48 4.44
C ALA A 491 0.88 -27.38 4.30
N PHE A 492 1.46 -27.18 3.11
CA PHE A 492 2.40 -26.08 2.85
C PHE A 492 1.71 -24.71 2.83
N GLN A 493 0.47 -24.59 2.35
CA GLN A 493 -0.30 -23.34 2.44
C GLN A 493 -0.73 -23.01 3.88
N ALA A 494 -0.98 -24.04 4.69
CA ALA A 494 -1.23 -23.89 6.13
C ALA A 494 0.05 -23.62 6.92
N PHE A 495 1.24 -23.86 6.34
CA PHE A 495 2.53 -23.43 6.84
C PHE A 495 2.64 -21.90 6.68
N ASN A 496 1.86 -21.18 7.48
CA ASN A 496 2.12 -19.78 7.76
C ASN A 496 3.56 -19.70 8.25
N LEU A 497 4.35 -18.85 7.58
CA LEU A 497 5.66 -18.44 8.07
C LEU A 497 5.56 -18.23 9.57
N ASP A 498 6.32 -19.03 10.30
CA ASP A 498 6.14 -19.29 11.71
C ASP A 498 5.87 -17.96 12.44
N THR A 499 4.66 -17.78 12.98
CA THR A 499 4.25 -16.52 13.64
C THR A 499 5.26 -16.06 14.69
N THR A 500 6.03 -17.00 15.24
CA THR A 500 7.18 -16.81 16.13
C THR A 500 8.30 -15.96 15.51
N PHE A 501 8.69 -16.20 14.25
CA PHE A 501 9.72 -15.42 13.53
C PHE A 501 9.26 -13.99 13.27
N GLU A 502 8.03 -13.81 12.80
CA GLU A 502 7.48 -12.47 12.56
C GLU A 502 7.35 -11.66 13.86
N LEU A 503 6.90 -12.30 14.94
CA LEU A 503 6.84 -11.71 16.27
C LEU A 503 8.24 -11.28 16.76
N ARG A 504 9.25 -12.15 16.61
CA ARG A 504 10.62 -11.85 17.03
C ARG A 504 11.26 -10.75 16.19
N LEU A 505 11.06 -10.74 14.87
CA LEU A 505 11.50 -9.65 13.99
C LEU A 505 10.86 -8.32 14.39
N SER A 506 9.54 -8.32 14.64
CA SER A 506 8.82 -7.14 15.11
C SER A 506 9.34 -6.64 16.46
N GLU A 507 9.62 -7.56 17.38
CA GLU A 507 10.19 -7.25 18.69
C GLU A 507 11.58 -6.59 18.55
N LEU A 508 12.51 -7.21 17.81
CA LEU A 508 13.86 -6.68 17.59
C LEU A 508 13.82 -5.30 16.92
N ARG A 509 12.98 -5.11 15.89
CA ARG A 509 12.79 -3.79 15.24
C ARG A 509 12.30 -2.73 16.22
N THR A 510 11.43 -3.12 17.15
CA THR A 510 10.92 -2.21 18.19
C THR A 510 12.01 -1.85 19.20
N GLN A 511 12.82 -2.82 19.62
CA GLN A 511 13.93 -2.59 20.54
C GLN A 511 15.01 -1.68 19.91
N ILE A 512 15.38 -1.90 18.64
CA ILE A 512 16.30 -1.05 17.88
C ILE A 512 15.80 0.40 17.87
N ARG A 513 14.52 0.60 17.50
CA ARG A 513 13.92 1.94 17.45
C ARG A 513 13.94 2.64 18.81
N ASN A 514 13.74 1.90 19.89
CA ASN A 514 13.82 2.45 21.24
C ASN A 514 15.25 2.89 21.60
N CYS A 515 16.27 2.10 21.23
CA CYS A 515 17.68 2.47 21.40
C CYS A 515 18.04 3.72 20.57
N GLU A 516 17.63 3.79 19.30
CA GLU A 516 17.84 4.96 18.43
C GLU A 516 17.25 6.24 19.04
N ASN A 517 15.99 6.19 19.49
CA ASN A 517 15.32 7.32 20.15
C ASN A 517 16.08 7.76 21.42
N ARG A 518 16.60 6.79 22.19
CA ARG A 518 17.34 7.09 23.41
C ARG A 518 18.68 7.74 23.12
N ILE A 519 19.40 7.28 22.10
CA ILE A 519 20.65 7.88 21.61
C ILE A 519 20.43 9.33 21.18
N ASP A 520 19.36 9.60 20.42
CA ASP A 520 19.03 10.95 19.97
C ASP A 520 18.67 11.88 21.14
N GLU A 521 17.92 11.38 22.12
CA GLU A 521 17.60 12.12 23.35
C GLU A 521 18.87 12.49 24.12
N LEU A 522 19.79 11.53 24.31
CA LEU A 522 21.06 11.74 25.00
C LEU A 522 21.96 12.74 24.25
N LYS A 523 22.05 12.65 22.91
CA LYS A 523 22.77 13.61 22.05
C LYS A 523 22.16 15.02 22.15
N GLY A 524 20.84 15.13 22.13
CA GLY A 524 20.13 16.40 22.27
C GLY A 524 20.37 17.08 23.62
N ARG A 525 20.34 16.29 24.72
CA ARG A 525 20.65 16.78 26.07
C ARG A 525 22.10 17.24 26.19
N SER A 526 23.06 16.45 25.70
CA SER A 526 24.48 16.81 25.69
C SER A 526 24.74 18.15 24.99
N LYS A 527 24.15 18.34 23.80
CA LYS A 527 24.26 19.60 23.04
C LYS A 527 23.67 20.79 23.80
N SER A 528 22.52 20.61 24.45
CA SER A 528 21.87 21.67 25.23
C SER A 528 22.69 22.11 26.45
N LEU A 529 23.32 21.14 27.12
CA LEU A 529 24.23 21.38 28.23
C LEU A 529 25.49 22.13 27.79
N GLN A 530 26.06 21.75 26.65
CA GLN A 530 27.22 22.44 26.08
C GLN A 530 26.91 23.91 25.77
N THR A 531 25.80 24.20 25.09
CA THR A 531 25.37 25.58 24.79
C THR A 531 25.12 26.39 26.06
N SER A 532 24.51 25.78 27.08
CA SER A 532 24.25 26.45 28.36
C SER A 532 25.56 26.84 29.08
N SER A 533 26.54 25.94 29.08
CA SER A 533 27.88 26.19 29.63
C SER A 533 28.58 27.36 28.92
N GLU A 534 28.51 27.42 27.59
CA GLU A 534 29.10 28.50 26.78
C GLU A 534 28.47 29.87 27.06
N VAL A 535 27.14 29.95 27.20
CA VAL A 535 26.42 31.18 27.53
C VAL A 535 26.83 31.71 28.90
N VAL A 536 26.93 30.82 29.90
CA VAL A 536 27.35 31.18 31.25
C VAL A 536 28.78 31.73 31.26
N ALA A 537 29.71 31.07 30.56
CA ALA A 537 31.08 31.55 30.43
C ALA A 537 31.14 32.95 29.80
N ARG A 538 30.29 33.22 28.80
CA ARG A 538 30.24 34.53 28.14
C ARG A 538 29.70 35.64 29.05
N LEU A 539 28.69 35.35 29.86
CA LEU A 539 28.11 36.30 30.80
C LEU A 539 29.10 36.70 31.91
N GLN A 540 29.86 35.73 32.44
CA GLN A 540 30.91 35.97 33.43
C GLN A 540 32.01 36.91 32.89
N GLU A 541 32.33 36.82 31.60
CA GLU A 541 33.33 37.69 30.96
C GLU A 541 32.84 39.14 30.79
N LEU A 542 31.56 39.33 30.48
CA LEU A 542 30.96 40.67 30.38
C LEU A 542 30.87 41.36 31.75
N GLU A 543 30.63 40.57 32.80
CA GLU A 543 30.62 41.03 34.18
C GLU A 543 32.00 41.52 34.64
N LYS A 544 33.06 40.75 34.38
CA LYS A 544 34.45 41.16 34.69
C LYS A 544 34.85 42.49 34.05
N ARG A 545 34.19 42.88 32.96
CA ARG A 545 34.47 44.12 32.21
C ARG A 545 33.61 45.32 32.65
N GLY A 546 32.70 45.14 33.61
CA GLY A 546 31.85 46.23 34.14
C GLY A 546 30.77 46.74 33.18
N MET A 547 30.49 46.04 32.08
CA MET A 547 29.59 46.48 31.00
C MET A 547 28.17 45.89 31.11
N ILE A 548 27.49 46.12 32.23
CA ILE A 548 26.15 45.56 32.48
C ILE A 548 25.04 46.64 32.35
N SER A 549 25.32 47.89 32.74
CA SER A 549 24.35 49.00 32.66
C SER A 549 24.62 49.91 31.45
N PRO A 550 23.62 50.24 30.61
CA PRO A 550 23.77 51.22 29.53
C PRO A 550 24.18 52.61 30.01
N VAL A 551 23.78 53.00 31.22
CA VAL A 551 24.10 54.30 31.84
C VAL A 551 25.57 54.35 32.25
N LEU A 552 26.04 53.32 32.98
CA LEU A 552 27.43 53.22 33.40
C LEU A 552 28.37 53.00 32.22
N THR A 553 27.94 52.23 31.21
CA THR A 553 28.71 52.02 29.98
C THR A 553 28.97 53.33 29.26
N ARG A 554 27.94 54.17 29.06
CA ARG A 554 28.13 55.46 28.37
C ARG A 554 28.97 56.44 29.20
N THR A 555 28.75 56.47 30.52
CA THR A 555 29.58 57.27 31.44
C THR A 555 31.05 56.84 31.39
N SER A 556 31.29 55.53 31.33
CA SER A 556 32.64 54.94 31.22
C SER A 556 33.33 55.31 29.91
N ILE A 557 32.62 55.27 28.79
CA ILE A 557 33.17 55.67 27.48
C ILE A 557 33.63 57.13 27.53
N HIS A 558 32.76 58.03 27.99
CA HIS A 558 33.09 59.46 28.06
C HIS A 558 34.20 59.76 29.06
N LEU A 559 34.26 59.04 30.19
CA LEU A 559 35.36 59.15 31.16
C LEU A 559 36.68 58.71 30.56
N CYS A 560 36.69 57.59 29.83
CA CYS A 560 37.87 57.07 29.15
C CYS A 560 38.37 58.04 28.08
N GLU A 561 37.47 58.60 27.27
CA GLU A 561 37.80 59.60 26.26
C GLU A 561 38.31 60.92 26.87
N HIS A 562 37.70 61.37 27.97
CA HIS A 562 38.05 62.64 28.62
C HIS A 562 39.36 62.57 29.41
N SER A 563 39.67 61.41 29.98
CA SER A 563 40.87 61.22 30.80
C SER A 563 42.04 60.61 30.03
N ASP A 564 41.95 60.53 28.70
CA ASP A 564 42.93 59.86 27.82
C ASP A 564 43.30 58.46 28.32
N ALA A 565 42.27 57.63 28.55
CA ALA A 565 42.35 56.27 29.05
C ALA A 565 42.97 56.07 30.46
N LYS A 566 43.26 57.16 31.21
CA LYS A 566 43.65 57.08 32.63
C LYS A 566 42.58 56.39 33.47
N TRP A 567 41.31 56.67 33.20
CA TRP A 567 40.16 56.02 33.83
C TRP A 567 39.37 55.23 32.79
N ARG A 568 39.29 53.91 32.94
CA ARG A 568 38.71 53.00 31.93
C ARG A 568 37.21 52.80 32.06
N SER A 569 36.71 52.70 33.29
CA SER A 569 35.30 52.45 33.53
C SER A 569 34.84 52.92 34.90
N VAL A 570 33.51 52.95 35.07
CA VAL A 570 32.85 53.31 36.31
C VAL A 570 31.88 52.19 36.69
N ARG A 571 31.83 51.82 37.98
CA ARG A 571 30.83 50.92 38.53
C ARG A 571 30.18 51.52 39.76
N ILE A 572 29.04 50.94 40.14
CA ILE A 572 28.49 51.12 41.49
C ILE A 572 28.65 49.79 42.19
N ASN A 573 29.51 49.75 43.20
CA ASN A 573 29.83 48.53 43.92
C ASN A 573 28.57 47.99 44.63
N SER A 574 28.34 46.67 44.52
CA SER A 574 27.16 46.00 45.08
C SER A 574 27.09 46.10 46.60
N ASP A 575 28.24 46.12 47.26
CA ASP A 575 28.35 45.92 48.70
C ASP A 575 28.18 47.23 49.47
N ASN A 576 28.83 48.31 49.00
CA ASN A 576 28.79 49.63 49.64
C ASN A 576 27.87 50.64 48.92
N ARG A 577 27.31 50.26 47.76
CA ARG A 577 26.49 51.12 46.88
C ARG A 577 27.14 52.44 46.46
N LYS A 578 28.45 52.59 46.66
CA LYS A 578 29.23 53.76 46.25
C LYS A 578 29.76 53.58 44.84
N LEU A 579 29.98 54.72 44.19
CA LEU A 579 30.57 54.78 42.86
C LEU A 579 32.09 54.60 42.94
N GLU A 580 32.64 53.83 42.01
CA GLU A 580 34.08 53.54 41.91
C GLU A 580 34.53 53.67 40.45
N ALA A 581 35.76 54.10 40.22
CA ALA A 581 36.36 54.20 38.88
C ALA A 581 37.55 53.25 38.73
N LEU A 582 37.65 52.59 37.58
CA LEU A 582 38.73 51.68 37.23
C LEU A 582 39.87 52.46 36.58
N SER A 583 41.08 52.37 37.13
CA SER A 583 42.27 52.98 36.55
C SER A 583 42.82 52.19 35.35
N ALA A 584 43.80 52.75 34.64
CA ALA A 584 44.53 52.07 33.57
C ALA A 584 45.25 50.79 34.04
N GLU A 585 45.67 50.76 35.31
CA GLU A 585 46.30 49.61 35.98
C GLU A 585 45.29 48.51 36.39
N ALA A 586 44.01 48.67 36.03
CA ALA A 586 42.92 47.77 36.39
C ALA A 586 42.63 47.70 37.90
N ILE A 587 42.88 48.78 38.63
CA ILE A 587 42.56 48.93 40.06
C ILE A 587 41.28 49.77 40.21
N TRP A 588 40.35 49.31 41.06
CA TRP A 588 39.14 50.07 41.40
C TRP A 588 39.43 51.06 42.52
N HIS A 589 39.22 52.35 42.24
CA HIS A 589 39.36 53.42 43.21
C HIS A 589 37.98 53.89 43.69
N PRO A 590 37.76 53.97 45.02
CA PRO A 590 36.53 54.51 45.59
C PRO A 590 36.37 56.01 45.29
N TRP A 591 35.12 56.49 45.28
CA TRP A 591 34.75 57.88 45.02
C TRP A 591 35.66 58.90 45.74
N ASP A 592 35.91 58.68 47.03
CA ASP A 592 36.65 59.59 47.91
C ASP A 592 38.15 59.72 47.56
N GLN A 593 38.69 58.83 46.72
CA GLN A 593 40.08 58.86 46.22
C GLN A 593 40.24 59.54 44.85
N LEU A 594 39.14 59.95 44.22
CA LEU A 594 39.17 60.61 42.91
C LEU A 594 39.42 62.12 43.06
N SER A 595 40.07 62.75 42.07
CA SER A 595 40.25 64.21 42.08
C SER A 595 38.91 64.95 41.93
N CYS A 596 38.81 66.18 42.44
CA CYS A 596 37.59 67.00 42.35
C CYS A 596 37.09 67.14 40.90
N GLY A 597 38.00 67.42 39.95
CA GLY A 597 37.67 67.46 38.51
C GLY A 597 37.15 66.11 37.97
N THR A 598 37.77 64.99 38.33
CA THR A 598 37.28 63.65 37.92
C THR A 598 35.89 63.36 38.48
N GLN A 599 35.66 63.68 39.76
CA GLN A 599 34.37 63.53 40.40
C GLN A 599 33.30 64.40 39.72
N GLN A 600 33.58 65.68 39.46
CA GLN A 600 32.67 66.58 38.75
C GLN A 600 32.34 66.07 37.34
N PHE A 601 33.34 65.58 36.62
CA PHE A 601 33.16 65.01 35.30
C PHE A 601 32.24 63.79 35.32
N ILE A 602 32.53 62.80 36.18
CA ILE A 602 31.70 61.59 36.33
C ILE A 602 30.27 61.97 36.75
N SER A 603 30.15 62.88 37.72
CA SER A 603 28.87 63.39 38.23
C SER A 603 28.01 64.01 37.13
N THR A 604 28.64 64.77 36.22
CA THR A 604 27.98 65.41 35.07
C THR A 604 27.62 64.39 33.99
N MET A 605 28.54 63.49 33.63
CA MET A 605 28.30 62.45 32.60
C MET A 605 27.27 61.42 33.04
N LEU A 606 27.24 61.08 34.33
CA LEU A 606 26.24 60.19 34.89
C LEU A 606 24.85 60.86 34.84
N ARG A 607 24.73 62.15 35.18
CA ARG A 607 23.49 62.92 35.02
C ARG A 607 23.02 62.95 33.58
N LEU A 608 23.91 63.24 32.62
CA LEU A 608 23.58 63.22 31.19
C LEU A 608 23.07 61.84 30.74
N SER A 609 23.77 60.78 31.16
CA SER A 609 23.42 59.40 30.83
C SER A 609 22.06 58.99 31.45
N ILE A 610 21.79 59.40 32.68
CA ILE A 610 20.52 59.17 33.37
C ILE A 610 19.39 59.99 32.73
N ALA A 611 19.61 61.28 32.45
CA ALA A 611 18.63 62.16 31.81
C ALA A 611 18.22 61.63 30.44
N ARG A 612 19.16 61.07 29.68
CA ARG A 612 18.89 60.38 28.43
C ARG A 612 18.01 59.14 28.62
N GLU A 613 18.22 58.37 29.67
CA GLU A 613 17.39 57.20 29.99
C GLU A 613 15.96 57.60 30.41
N TYR A 614 15.81 58.66 31.21
CA TYR A 614 14.49 59.23 31.52
C TYR A 614 13.77 59.76 30.29
N ARG A 615 14.52 60.39 29.37
CA ARG A 615 13.95 60.89 28.11
C ARG A 615 13.45 59.76 27.22
N ARG A 616 14.13 58.61 27.18
CA ARG A 616 13.62 57.39 26.52
C ARG A 616 12.31 56.90 27.11
N ARG A 617 12.08 57.17 28.40
CA ARG A 617 10.86 56.83 29.13
C ARG A 617 9.79 57.93 29.09
N GLY A 618 10.00 58.98 28.29
CA GLY A 618 9.07 60.09 28.10
C GLY A 618 9.27 61.29 29.03
N ILE A 619 10.13 61.17 30.05
CA ILE A 619 10.41 62.23 31.02
C ILE A 619 11.59 63.07 30.51
N SER A 620 11.32 64.29 30.04
CA SER A 620 12.36 65.18 29.50
C SER A 620 12.20 66.60 30.02
N PHE A 621 13.31 67.18 30.48
CA PHE A 621 13.42 68.58 30.89
C PHE A 621 14.79 69.12 30.48
N ALA A 622 14.97 70.44 30.47
CA ALA A 622 16.26 71.07 30.17
C ALA A 622 17.28 70.75 31.27
N LEU A 623 18.53 70.45 30.88
CA LEU A 623 19.63 70.28 31.83
C LEU A 623 20.32 71.62 32.02
N VAL A 624 20.29 72.16 33.24
CA VAL A 624 20.85 73.45 33.61
C VAL A 624 22.12 73.25 34.43
N LEU A 625 23.26 73.65 33.87
CA LEU A 625 24.59 73.46 34.42
C LEU A 625 25.14 74.82 34.89
N ASP A 626 25.64 74.93 36.12
CA ASP A 626 26.28 76.15 36.65
C ASP A 626 27.76 75.91 36.95
N ASP A 627 28.64 76.45 36.10
CA ASP A 627 30.11 76.37 36.20
C ASP A 627 30.68 74.96 36.47
N VAL A 628 30.06 73.91 35.90
CA VAL A 628 30.45 72.49 36.10
C VAL A 628 31.83 72.11 35.55
N LEU A 629 32.48 72.99 34.78
CA LEU A 629 33.79 72.77 34.19
C LEU A 629 34.89 73.66 34.79
N ALA A 630 34.64 74.31 35.93
CA ALA A 630 35.58 75.26 36.54
C ALA A 630 36.93 74.63 36.92
N ASP A 631 36.93 73.38 37.42
CA ASP A 631 38.15 72.67 37.86
C ASP A 631 38.90 71.93 36.75
N HIS A 632 38.49 72.10 35.49
CA HIS A 632 39.06 71.38 34.35
C HIS A 632 40.09 72.24 33.62
N ASP A 633 41.16 71.62 33.13
CA ASP A 633 42.10 72.29 32.23
C ASP A 633 41.46 72.59 30.86
N TYR A 634 42.18 73.31 30.01
CA TYR A 634 41.67 73.73 28.70
C TYR A 634 41.28 72.54 27.80
N GLU A 635 42.06 71.46 27.78
CA GLU A 635 41.80 70.29 26.94
C GLU A 635 40.59 69.49 27.45
N GLN A 636 40.52 69.32 28.76
CA GLN A 636 39.39 68.72 29.47
C GLN A 636 38.10 69.53 29.23
N GLN A 637 38.16 70.86 29.31
CA GLN A 637 37.01 71.73 29.00
C GLN A 637 36.54 71.54 27.56
N GLN A 638 37.45 71.50 26.58
CA GLN A 638 37.09 71.23 25.19
C GLN A 638 36.42 69.85 25.03
N SER A 639 36.99 68.82 25.65
CA SER A 639 36.43 67.46 25.63
C SER A 639 35.02 67.42 26.22
N ALA A 640 34.81 68.03 27.39
CA ALA A 640 33.52 68.10 28.04
C ALA A 640 32.48 68.89 27.22
N ILE A 641 32.86 70.03 26.64
CA ILE A 641 31.98 70.84 25.77
C ILE A 641 31.55 70.03 24.52
N ARG A 642 32.45 69.22 23.94
CA ARG A 642 32.11 68.33 22.82
C ARG A 642 31.08 67.29 23.24
N ILE A 643 31.23 66.67 24.42
CA ILE A 643 30.27 65.69 24.93
C ILE A 643 28.91 66.36 25.22
N LEU A 644 28.90 67.55 25.83
CA LEU A 644 27.66 68.32 26.03
C LEU A 644 26.96 68.60 24.70
N SER A 645 27.71 69.05 23.69
CA SER A 645 27.18 69.28 22.33
C SER A 645 26.59 67.99 21.73
N GLN A 646 27.22 66.83 21.96
CA GLN A 646 26.68 65.54 21.50
C GLN A 646 25.33 65.23 22.14
N TYR A 647 25.18 65.36 23.46
CA TYR A 647 23.88 65.15 24.13
C TYR A 647 22.83 66.16 23.66
N ALA A 648 23.25 67.41 23.41
CA ALA A 648 22.39 68.43 22.85
C ALA A 648 21.88 68.08 21.45
N PHE A 649 22.75 67.56 20.59
CA PHE A 649 22.40 67.08 19.26
C PHE A 649 21.46 65.86 19.31
N GLU A 650 21.68 64.95 20.26
CA GLU A 650 20.77 63.82 20.53
C GLU A 650 19.40 64.29 21.05
N GLY A 651 19.23 65.59 21.30
CA GLY A 651 17.98 66.33 21.52
C GLY A 651 17.70 66.69 22.99
N GLN A 652 18.70 66.53 23.87
CA GLN A 652 18.61 66.99 25.26
C GLN A 652 18.84 68.51 25.28
N GLN A 653 17.90 69.32 25.75
CA GLN A 653 18.19 70.75 25.86
C GLN A 653 19.20 70.97 26.99
N ILE A 654 20.28 71.69 26.70
CA ILE A 654 21.33 72.02 27.67
C ILE A 654 21.41 73.54 27.78
N ILE A 655 21.43 74.04 29.02
CA ILE A 655 21.65 75.44 29.36
C ILE A 655 22.84 75.49 30.29
N TYR A 656 23.97 75.99 29.80
CA TYR A 656 25.20 76.08 30.58
C TYR A 656 25.47 77.53 30.99
N LEU A 657 25.49 77.80 32.29
CA LEU A 657 25.84 79.10 32.85
C LEU A 657 27.33 79.11 33.18
N THR A 658 28.06 80.12 32.71
CA THR A 658 29.49 80.24 33.05
C THR A 658 30.00 81.67 33.17
N CYS A 659 30.98 81.87 34.05
CA CYS A 659 31.75 83.12 34.15
C CYS A 659 33.01 83.15 33.25
N HIS A 660 33.36 82.04 32.62
CA HIS A 660 34.60 81.87 31.88
C HIS A 660 34.42 82.21 30.39
N GLN A 661 35.07 83.27 29.93
CA GLN A 661 34.93 83.75 28.55
C GLN A 661 35.46 82.74 27.52
N HIS A 662 36.54 82.02 27.82
CA HIS A 662 37.10 81.02 26.91
C HIS A 662 36.17 79.82 26.71
N VAL A 663 35.40 79.43 27.74
CA VAL A 663 34.35 78.40 27.65
C VAL A 663 33.21 78.86 26.75
N ALA A 664 32.80 80.13 26.85
CA ALA A 664 31.81 80.73 25.97
C ALA A 664 32.29 80.75 24.50
N ASN A 665 33.53 81.17 24.26
CA ASN A 665 34.15 81.16 22.92
C ASN A 665 34.24 79.75 22.33
N THR A 666 34.68 78.77 23.12
CA THR A 666 34.79 77.36 22.70
C THR A 666 33.42 76.77 22.36
N SER A 667 32.40 77.06 23.17
CA SER A 667 31.04 76.59 22.92
C SER A 667 30.43 77.27 21.69
N ALA A 668 30.70 78.57 21.48
CA ALA A 668 30.28 79.29 20.28
C ALA A 668 30.88 78.69 19.01
N ALA A 669 32.17 78.31 19.04
CA ALA A 669 32.86 77.65 17.93
C ALA A 669 32.27 76.27 17.58
N ILE A 670 31.65 75.58 18.54
CA ILE A 670 30.97 74.29 18.36
C ILE A 670 29.49 74.48 17.97
N GLY A 671 29.01 75.72 17.91
CA GLY A 671 27.65 76.07 17.46
C GLY A 671 26.61 76.20 18.58
N ALA A 672 27.04 76.34 19.83
CA ALA A 672 26.14 76.65 20.94
C ALA A 672 25.50 78.04 20.77
N HIS A 673 24.25 78.18 21.18
CA HIS A 673 23.56 79.46 21.23
C HIS A 673 24.02 80.26 22.46
N ILE A 674 24.72 81.37 22.26
CA ILE A 674 25.29 82.15 23.36
C ILE A 674 24.40 83.35 23.68
N GLN A 675 24.09 83.52 24.97
CA GLN A 675 23.47 84.71 25.55
C GLN A 675 24.42 85.32 26.57
N GLN A 676 24.40 86.65 26.70
CA GLN A 676 25.25 87.36 27.66
C GLN A 676 24.42 88.12 28.69
N ILE A 677 24.79 88.01 29.96
CA ILE A 677 24.22 88.81 31.06
C ILE A 677 25.22 89.91 31.43
N PHE A 678 24.73 91.15 31.44
CA PHE A 678 25.53 92.34 31.78
C PHE A 678 25.20 92.83 33.18
N LYS A 679 26.23 93.25 33.93
CA LYS A 679 26.06 94.10 35.11
C LYS A 679 26.14 95.56 34.65
N SER A 680 25.29 96.45 35.20
CA SER A 680 25.30 97.87 34.87
C SER A 680 26.72 98.45 34.98
N GLY A 681 27.21 99.09 33.92
CA GLY A 681 28.55 99.70 33.84
C GLY A 681 29.70 98.82 33.32
N GLN A 682 29.48 97.55 32.92
CA GLN A 682 30.55 96.71 32.35
C GLN A 682 30.57 96.68 30.81
N PRO A 683 31.77 96.63 30.17
CA PRO A 683 31.89 96.60 28.71
C PRO A 683 31.28 95.33 28.11
N LYS A 684 30.66 95.47 26.92
CA LYS A 684 30.21 94.32 26.13
C LYS A 684 31.43 93.56 25.61
N PHE A 685 31.51 92.27 25.93
CA PHE A 685 32.58 91.40 25.42
C PHE A 685 32.19 90.82 24.06
N ASN A 686 33.05 90.95 23.05
CA ASN A 686 32.84 90.31 21.75
C ASN A 686 33.17 88.82 21.84
N ILE A 687 32.17 87.97 21.64
CA ILE A 687 32.34 86.52 21.49
C ILE A 687 32.73 86.22 20.04
N THR A 688 33.92 85.68 19.82
CA THR A 688 34.45 85.36 18.49
C THR A 688 33.82 84.06 17.97
N SER A 689 32.78 84.14 17.15
CA SER A 689 32.19 82.96 16.50
C SER A 689 32.74 82.75 15.08
N SER A 690 33.61 81.76 14.87
CA SER A 690 33.96 81.32 13.51
C SER A 690 32.93 80.30 13.01
N ARG A 691 31.96 80.75 12.20
CA ARG A 691 30.86 79.89 11.68
C ARG A 691 31.35 78.73 10.80
N THR A 692 32.53 78.83 10.21
CA THR A 692 33.05 77.88 9.20
C THR A 692 33.62 76.59 9.78
N ALA A 693 33.94 76.54 11.09
CA ALA A 693 34.54 75.35 11.73
C ALA A 693 33.50 74.35 12.28
N ALA A 694 32.30 74.80 12.63
CA ALA A 694 31.29 74.00 13.36
C ALA A 694 30.65 72.87 12.52
N GLN A 695 30.40 73.08 11.22
CA GLN A 695 29.76 72.09 10.35
C GLN A 695 30.68 70.92 9.99
N SER A 696 31.97 71.18 9.76
CA SER A 696 32.97 70.16 9.39
C SER A 696 33.34 69.26 10.58
N PHE A 697 33.23 69.75 11.82
CA PHE A 697 33.64 69.04 13.03
C PHE A 697 32.58 68.04 13.53
N MET A 698 31.28 68.38 13.45
CA MET A 698 30.19 67.49 13.87
C MET A 698 30.09 66.22 13.00
N ILE A 699 30.41 66.32 11.70
CA ILE A 699 30.43 65.18 10.77
C ILE A 699 31.59 64.22 11.10
N ARG A 700 32.77 64.73 11.47
CA ARG A 700 33.94 63.92 11.86
C ARG A 700 33.77 63.23 13.23
N ALA A 701 33.17 63.90 14.21
CA ALA A 701 32.89 63.30 15.52
C ALA A 701 31.91 62.11 15.42
N TYR A 702 30.96 62.17 14.48
CA TYR A 702 30.01 61.08 14.20
C TYR A 702 30.69 59.84 13.59
N ALA A 703 31.72 60.02 12.75
CA ALA A 703 32.48 58.92 12.16
C ALA A 703 33.34 58.18 13.21
N ASN A 704 33.98 58.91 14.12
CA ASN A 704 34.84 58.31 15.16
C ASN A 704 34.04 57.52 16.22
N ASN A 705 32.80 57.90 16.54
CA ASN A 705 31.98 57.19 17.53
C ASN A 705 31.55 55.78 17.07
N GLN A 706 31.40 55.57 15.75
CA GLN A 706 31.18 54.23 15.18
C GLN A 706 32.46 53.36 15.18
N GLU A 707 33.65 53.97 15.20
CA GLU A 707 34.91 53.25 15.29
C GLU A 707 35.30 52.90 16.73
N VAL A 708 35.06 53.77 17.72
CA VAL A 708 35.37 53.50 19.14
C VAL A 708 34.46 52.39 19.69
N THR A 709 33.18 52.38 19.32
CA THR A 709 32.26 51.26 19.62
C THR A 709 32.66 49.95 18.91
N ARG A 710 33.42 50.00 17.81
CA ARG A 710 34.02 48.83 17.15
C ARG A 710 35.37 48.39 17.75
N LYS A 711 36.13 49.31 18.36
CA LYS A 711 37.47 49.06 18.96
C LYS A 711 37.41 48.43 20.35
N LEU A 712 36.28 48.51 21.06
CA LEU A 712 35.99 47.75 22.30
C LEU A 712 35.60 46.28 22.03
N LYS A 713 36.28 45.60 21.08
CA LYS A 713 36.14 44.14 20.90
C LYS A 713 37.07 43.39 21.88
N PRO A 714 36.67 42.21 22.38
CA PRO A 714 37.52 41.37 23.23
C PRO A 714 38.86 41.00 22.58
N ASN A 715 39.90 40.98 23.43
CA ASN A 715 41.29 40.59 23.19
C ASN A 715 41.47 39.43 22.16
N PRO A 716 42.38 39.57 21.16
CA PRO A 716 42.56 38.62 20.05
C PRO A 716 43.03 37.20 20.41
N GLN A 717 43.45 36.90 21.65
CA GLN A 717 43.80 35.51 22.05
C GLN A 717 42.63 34.52 22.01
N ILE A 718 41.39 35.00 21.88
CA ILE A 718 40.19 34.15 21.70
C ILE A 718 40.00 33.74 20.22
N THR A 719 40.68 34.38 19.27
CA THR A 719 40.48 34.13 17.83
C THR A 719 41.19 32.90 17.26
N THR A 720 42.13 32.29 17.99
CA THR A 720 42.85 31.11 17.53
C THR A 720 42.01 29.83 17.61
N ASN A 721 41.12 29.71 18.60
CA ASN A 721 40.14 28.60 18.67
C ASN A 721 38.89 28.82 17.80
N LEU A 722 38.79 29.95 17.11
CA LEU A 722 37.72 30.24 16.14
C LEU A 722 38.09 29.83 14.70
N LYS A 723 39.35 29.51 14.40
CA LYS A 723 39.78 29.13 13.04
C LYS A 723 39.56 27.64 12.70
N SER A 724 39.29 26.79 13.68
CA SER A 724 38.89 25.38 13.47
C SER A 724 37.37 25.20 13.28
N LEU A 725 36.57 26.26 13.43
CA LEU A 725 35.14 26.26 13.17
C LEU A 725 34.84 27.26 12.05
N LYS A 726 34.83 26.77 10.81
CA LYS A 726 34.34 27.51 9.65
C LYS A 726 32.87 27.90 9.86
N PHE A 727 32.62 29.12 10.33
CA PHE A 727 31.35 29.79 10.11
C PHE A 727 31.32 30.31 8.67
N GLN A 728 30.51 29.70 7.81
CA GLN A 728 30.10 30.32 6.55
C GLN A 728 29.31 31.59 6.89
N THR A 729 29.78 32.72 6.36
CA THR A 729 29.07 34.00 6.37
C THR A 729 27.92 33.95 5.37
N GLU A 730 26.84 33.31 5.75
CA GLU A 730 25.48 33.69 5.37
C GLU A 730 24.72 33.85 6.68
N ILE A 731 23.92 34.91 6.81
CA ILE A 731 23.01 35.07 7.93
C ILE A 731 22.17 33.79 8.02
N PRO A 732 22.28 32.98 9.08
CA PRO A 732 21.36 31.89 9.28
C PRO A 732 20.02 32.54 9.65
N GLU A 733 19.06 32.53 8.74
CA GLU A 733 17.67 32.40 9.18
C GLU A 733 17.67 31.23 10.15
N LEU A 734 17.32 31.49 11.41
CA LEU A 734 17.18 30.46 12.44
C LEU A 734 16.53 29.23 11.80
N SER A 735 17.31 28.16 11.65
CA SER A 735 16.76 26.83 11.46
C SER A 735 15.93 26.59 12.70
N LYS A 736 14.62 26.84 12.54
CA LYS A 736 13.60 26.49 13.50
C LYS A 736 13.93 25.08 13.93
N SER A 737 14.30 24.91 15.19
CA SER A 737 14.01 23.67 15.87
C SER A 737 12.58 23.31 15.47
N VAL A 738 12.40 22.15 14.83
CA VAL A 738 11.07 21.60 14.67
C VAL A 738 10.67 21.18 16.08
N VAL A 739 10.28 22.18 16.87
CA VAL A 739 9.31 21.98 17.93
C VAL A 739 8.14 21.32 17.20
N GLU A 740 7.82 20.10 17.58
CA GLU A 740 6.62 19.40 17.11
C GLU A 740 5.42 20.28 17.41
N THR A 741 5.05 21.12 16.45
CA THR A 741 4.04 22.15 16.62
C THR A 741 2.70 21.54 16.25
N PHE A 742 1.97 21.10 17.27
CA PHE A 742 0.56 20.75 17.13
C PHE A 742 -0.25 22.04 16.90
N GLY A 743 -1.19 22.00 15.94
CA GLY A 743 -1.94 23.19 15.54
C GLY A 743 -2.90 23.73 16.61
N LEU A 744 -3.36 22.87 17.53
CA LEU A 744 -4.27 23.19 18.63
C LEU A 744 -3.96 22.40 19.91
N ALA A 745 -4.30 22.96 21.06
CA ALA A 745 -4.32 22.30 22.37
C ALA A 745 -5.78 22.18 22.91
N PRO A 746 -6.10 21.22 23.80
CA PRO A 746 -7.44 21.03 24.36
C PRO A 746 -8.01 22.30 25.03
N GLY A 747 -7.16 23.08 25.70
CA GLY A 747 -7.53 24.34 26.36
C GLY A 747 -7.70 25.54 25.42
N ASP A 748 -7.37 25.42 24.14
CA ASP A 748 -7.49 26.54 23.19
C ASP A 748 -8.94 26.97 22.99
N SER A 749 -9.13 28.26 22.69
CA SER A 749 -10.44 28.80 22.34
C SER A 749 -10.96 28.19 21.03
N ILE A 750 -12.27 27.87 20.98
CA ILE A 750 -12.95 27.44 19.75
C ILE A 750 -12.85 28.43 18.59
N SER A 751 -12.52 29.70 18.88
CA SER A 751 -12.29 30.74 17.86
C SER A 751 -11.08 30.46 16.97
N ARG A 752 -10.14 29.61 17.42
CA ARG A 752 -8.96 29.18 16.62
C ARG A 752 -9.32 28.22 15.49
N LEU A 753 -10.55 27.70 15.42
CA LEU A 753 -11.03 26.89 14.28
C LEU A 753 -11.60 27.81 13.17
N PRO A 754 -10.88 28.02 12.06
CA PRO A 754 -11.25 29.00 11.04
C PRO A 754 -12.57 28.68 10.32
N GLN A 755 -13.07 27.44 10.37
CA GLN A 755 -14.38 27.08 9.82
C GLN A 755 -15.59 27.47 10.69
N ILE A 756 -15.36 27.89 11.95
CA ILE A 756 -16.42 28.39 12.84
C ILE A 756 -16.46 29.92 12.72
N GLY A 757 -17.43 30.44 11.97
CA GLY A 757 -17.58 31.89 11.80
C GLY A 757 -17.91 32.62 13.12
N ARG A 758 -17.52 33.89 13.23
CA ARG A 758 -17.66 34.73 14.46
C ARG A 758 -19.06 34.65 15.10
N LYS A 759 -20.14 34.72 14.30
CA LYS A 759 -21.54 34.60 14.80
C LYS A 759 -21.83 33.25 15.49
N ARG A 760 -21.18 32.17 15.05
CA ARG A 760 -21.35 30.83 15.64
C ARG A 760 -20.45 30.60 16.85
N VAL A 761 -19.27 31.22 16.88
CA VAL A 761 -18.41 31.23 18.07
C VAL A 761 -19.17 31.84 19.25
N VAL A 762 -19.83 32.99 19.05
CA VAL A 762 -20.65 33.65 20.08
C VAL A 762 -21.79 32.73 20.56
N ARG A 763 -22.51 32.05 19.65
CA ARG A 763 -23.56 31.08 20.01
C ARG A 763 -23.05 29.83 20.75
N LEU A 764 -21.85 29.35 20.41
CA LEU A 764 -21.24 28.22 21.12
C LEU A 764 -20.79 28.65 22.52
N GLN A 765 -20.24 29.85 22.66
CA GLN A 765 -19.86 30.43 23.95
C GLN A 765 -21.07 30.66 24.86
N SER A 766 -22.23 31.06 24.31
CA SER A 766 -23.48 31.15 25.09
C SER A 766 -24.02 29.79 25.53
N LEU A 767 -23.66 28.70 24.84
CA LEU A 767 -23.99 27.32 25.22
C LEU A 767 -22.89 26.66 26.09
N LYS A 768 -22.01 27.47 26.70
CA LYS A 768 -20.89 27.03 27.55
C LYS A 768 -19.83 26.18 26.84
N VAL A 769 -19.76 26.20 25.51
CA VAL A 769 -18.67 25.58 24.73
C VAL A 769 -17.66 26.68 24.34
N ARG A 770 -16.59 26.80 25.13
CA ARG A 770 -15.55 27.84 24.99
C ARG A 770 -14.22 27.28 24.51
N THR A 771 -13.90 26.02 24.85
CA THR A 771 -12.62 25.38 24.52
C THR A 771 -12.76 24.25 23.49
N ILE A 772 -11.64 23.87 22.86
CA ILE A 772 -11.58 22.74 21.94
C ILE A 772 -11.99 21.43 22.62
N ASP A 773 -11.57 21.20 23.86
CA ASP A 773 -11.94 20.02 24.64
C ASP A 773 -13.46 19.92 24.87
N GLN A 774 -14.10 21.06 25.20
CA GLN A 774 -15.55 21.12 25.37
C GLN A 774 -16.31 20.83 24.07
N LEU A 775 -15.77 21.22 22.90
CA LEU A 775 -16.35 20.92 21.60
C LEU A 775 -16.23 19.43 21.24
N LEU A 776 -15.13 18.79 21.62
CA LEU A 776 -14.86 17.37 21.37
C LEU A 776 -15.68 16.43 22.28
N ASN A 777 -16.09 16.93 23.45
CA ASN A 777 -16.89 16.18 24.42
C ASN A 777 -18.42 16.29 24.23
N VAL A 778 -18.89 16.99 23.18
CA VAL A 778 -20.32 17.01 22.81
C VAL A 778 -20.72 15.64 22.22
N ARG A 779 -21.21 14.72 23.07
CA ARG A 779 -21.67 13.37 22.68
C ARG A 779 -23.18 13.15 22.89
N SER A 780 -23.76 13.60 24.00
CA SER A 780 -25.19 13.46 24.31
C SER A 780 -26.02 14.62 23.73
N GLY A 781 -27.17 14.30 23.11
CA GLY A 781 -28.09 15.31 22.57
C GLY A 781 -27.56 16.09 21.35
N ALA A 782 -26.66 15.50 20.56
CA ALA A 782 -26.02 16.16 19.41
C ALA A 782 -27.02 16.80 18.44
N ASP A 783 -28.19 16.21 18.24
CA ASP A 783 -29.24 16.78 17.39
C ASP A 783 -29.90 18.02 17.99
N GLN A 784 -30.15 18.03 19.31
CA GLN A 784 -30.71 19.19 20.01
C GLN A 784 -29.68 20.33 20.12
N PHE A 785 -28.41 19.98 20.34
CA PHE A 785 -27.28 20.92 20.28
C PHE A 785 -27.13 21.52 18.87
N CYS A 786 -27.18 20.67 17.82
CA CYS A 786 -27.11 21.10 16.43
C CYS A 786 -28.25 22.05 16.06
N LYS A 787 -29.48 21.80 16.53
CA LYS A 787 -30.64 22.69 16.38
C LYS A 787 -30.39 24.05 17.05
N ARG A 788 -29.92 24.08 18.31
CA ARG A 788 -29.63 25.33 19.05
C ARG A 788 -28.51 26.16 18.42
N VAL A 789 -27.50 25.52 17.81
CA VAL A 789 -26.38 26.21 17.13
C VAL A 789 -26.74 26.60 15.69
N GLY A 790 -27.70 25.90 15.06
CA GLY A 790 -28.10 26.09 13.66
C GLY A 790 -27.14 25.42 12.67
N ILE A 791 -26.72 24.19 12.95
CA ILE A 791 -25.81 23.38 12.11
C ILE A 791 -26.35 21.96 11.94
N SER A 792 -25.86 21.24 10.91
CA SER A 792 -26.17 19.81 10.74
C SER A 792 -25.24 18.93 11.59
N PRO A 793 -25.66 17.71 11.99
CA PRO A 793 -24.79 16.75 12.68
C PRO A 793 -23.52 16.42 11.91
N SER A 794 -23.61 16.33 10.57
CA SER A 794 -22.47 16.16 9.67
C SER A 794 -21.50 17.35 9.65
N ARG A 795 -21.94 18.55 10.04
CA ARG A 795 -21.06 19.72 10.19
C ARG A 795 -20.36 19.71 11.56
N LEU A 796 -21.05 19.29 12.62
CA LEU A 796 -20.45 19.09 13.93
C LEU A 796 -19.33 18.04 13.90
N ARG A 797 -19.60 16.87 13.28
CA ARG A 797 -18.59 15.81 13.10
C ARG A 797 -17.33 16.30 12.38
N ARG A 798 -17.48 17.13 11.34
CA ARG A 798 -16.34 17.74 10.63
C ARG A 798 -15.55 18.71 11.49
N TRP A 799 -16.21 19.47 12.37
CA TRP A 799 -15.53 20.35 13.31
C TRP A 799 -14.72 19.56 14.33
N GLN A 800 -15.30 18.49 14.87
CA GLN A 800 -14.64 17.59 15.82
C GLN A 800 -13.45 16.86 15.16
N ALA A 801 -13.60 16.37 13.93
CA ALA A 801 -12.53 15.73 13.17
C ALA A 801 -11.35 16.69 12.91
N THR A 802 -11.65 17.94 12.47
CA THR A 802 -10.61 18.94 12.24
C THR A 802 -9.86 19.29 13.53
N ALA A 803 -10.58 19.39 14.65
CA ALA A 803 -9.98 19.67 15.95
C ALA A 803 -9.08 18.53 16.44
N ARG A 804 -9.53 17.27 16.33
CA ARG A 804 -8.72 16.08 16.70
C ARG A 804 -7.44 15.98 15.87
N LEU A 805 -7.55 16.15 14.56
CA LEU A 805 -6.38 16.11 13.66
C LEU A 805 -5.36 17.19 14.03
N LEU A 806 -5.79 18.42 14.34
CA LEU A 806 -4.89 19.50 14.74
C LEU A 806 -4.28 19.33 16.14
N CYS A 807 -4.96 18.62 17.04
CA CYS A 807 -4.44 18.33 18.38
C CYS A 807 -3.45 17.16 18.40
N CYS A 808 -3.58 16.20 17.49
CA CYS A 808 -2.87 14.92 17.56
C CYS A 808 -1.88 14.69 16.42
N THR A 809 -1.95 15.41 15.31
CA THR A 809 -1.03 15.25 14.17
C THR A 809 -0.02 16.41 14.13
N PRO A 810 1.29 16.16 14.32
CA PRO A 810 2.31 17.22 14.32
C PRO A 810 2.44 17.85 12.92
N GLY A 811 2.64 19.18 12.87
CA GLY A 811 2.89 19.91 11.62
C GLY A 811 1.70 20.04 10.66
N LEU A 812 0.53 19.48 10.98
CA LEU A 812 -0.67 19.54 10.14
C LEU A 812 -1.29 20.95 10.16
N LYS A 813 -1.49 21.56 8.98
CA LYS A 813 -2.05 22.92 8.90
C LYS A 813 -3.59 22.91 9.05
N PRO A 814 -4.21 23.98 9.58
CA PRO A 814 -5.67 24.08 9.74
C PRO A 814 -6.49 23.86 8.46
N ALA A 815 -5.93 24.28 7.32
CA ALA A 815 -6.53 24.06 6.01
C ALA A 815 -6.51 22.59 5.56
N GLU A 816 -5.43 21.88 5.86
CA GLU A 816 -5.20 20.49 5.49
C GLU A 816 -6.08 19.57 6.34
N ALA A 817 -6.12 19.81 7.65
CA ALA A 817 -7.03 19.12 8.57
C ALA A 817 -8.50 19.27 8.17
N ARG A 818 -8.89 20.42 7.61
CA ARG A 818 -10.24 20.65 7.10
C ARG A 818 -10.53 19.85 5.83
N LEU A 819 -9.55 19.66 4.94
CA LEU A 819 -9.71 18.82 3.75
C LEU A 819 -9.83 17.35 4.13
N LEU A 820 -8.99 16.88 5.04
CA LEU A 820 -9.06 15.51 5.56
C LEU A 820 -10.41 15.22 6.23
N ALA A 821 -10.92 16.16 7.02
CA ALA A 821 -12.27 16.06 7.60
C ALA A 821 -13.39 16.06 6.54
N LEU A 822 -13.17 16.65 5.35
CA LEU A 822 -14.13 16.56 4.23
C LEU A 822 -14.10 15.20 3.54
N CYS A 823 -12.99 14.45 3.65
CA CYS A 823 -12.83 13.07 3.16
C CYS A 823 -13.24 11.99 4.18
N ASP A 824 -13.99 12.38 5.22
CA ASP A 824 -14.41 11.55 6.36
C ASP A 824 -13.24 10.93 7.17
N ILE A 825 -12.08 11.58 7.17
CA ILE A 825 -11.00 11.25 8.11
C ILE A 825 -11.30 11.90 9.46
N ARG A 826 -11.47 11.08 10.50
CA ARG A 826 -12.02 11.52 11.81
C ARG A 826 -10.96 11.81 12.86
N ASP A 827 -9.81 11.17 12.77
CA ASP A 827 -8.70 11.27 13.71
C ASP A 827 -7.39 10.83 13.03
N ALA A 828 -6.30 10.96 13.79
CA ALA A 828 -4.96 10.65 13.30
C ALA A 828 -4.75 9.13 13.11
N ASP A 829 -5.46 8.26 13.84
CA ASP A 829 -5.43 6.81 13.63
C ASP A 829 -6.03 6.42 12.28
N SER A 830 -7.23 6.96 11.98
CA SER A 830 -7.90 6.78 10.69
C SER A 830 -7.04 7.30 9.52
N LEU A 831 -6.29 8.38 9.75
CA LEU A 831 -5.37 8.95 8.76
C LEU A 831 -4.12 8.07 8.56
N ALA A 832 -3.58 7.47 9.61
CA ALA A 832 -2.41 6.59 9.51
C ALA A 832 -2.73 5.25 8.83
N GLY A 833 -3.95 4.73 9.05
CA GLY A 833 -4.39 3.41 8.58
C GLY A 833 -5.05 3.40 7.19
N ILE A 834 -5.49 4.53 6.65
CA ILE A 834 -6.12 4.55 5.32
C ILE A 834 -5.10 4.26 4.22
N ASP A 835 -5.49 3.46 3.23
CA ASP A 835 -4.69 3.25 2.02
C ASP A 835 -4.43 4.59 1.29
N GLU A 836 -3.22 4.74 0.73
CA GLU A 836 -2.81 6.00 0.12
C GLU A 836 -3.63 6.31 -1.14
N ASP A 837 -3.86 5.31 -1.99
CA ASP A 837 -4.64 5.46 -3.21
C ASP A 837 -6.12 5.71 -2.88
N ALA A 838 -6.66 5.04 -1.87
CA ALA A 838 -8.00 5.31 -1.37
C ALA A 838 -8.17 6.76 -0.84
N LEU A 839 -7.16 7.32 -0.17
CA LEU A 839 -7.19 8.69 0.32
C LEU A 839 -7.09 9.71 -0.85
N VAL A 840 -6.23 9.44 -1.82
CA VAL A 840 -6.07 10.27 -3.03
C VAL A 840 -7.37 10.30 -3.83
N LEU A 841 -8.01 9.14 -4.05
CA LEU A 841 -9.31 9.05 -4.74
C LEU A 841 -10.40 9.85 -4.02
N ARG A 842 -10.48 9.80 -2.69
CA ARG A 842 -11.44 10.60 -1.90
C ARG A 842 -11.17 12.10 -2.04
N LEU A 843 -9.90 12.51 -2.07
CA LEU A 843 -9.50 13.91 -2.23
C LEU A 843 -9.81 14.42 -3.65
N GLU A 844 -9.54 13.62 -4.67
CA GLU A 844 -9.88 13.94 -6.07
C GLU A 844 -11.39 14.01 -6.28
N GLY A 845 -12.17 13.15 -5.60
CA GLY A 845 -13.62 13.24 -5.56
C GLY A 845 -14.15 14.58 -5.02
N LEU A 846 -13.38 15.31 -4.19
CA LEU A 846 -13.78 16.65 -3.75
C LEU A 846 -13.74 17.69 -4.88
N ARG A 847 -12.96 17.46 -5.95
CA ARG A 847 -12.87 18.35 -7.12
C ARG A 847 -14.20 18.44 -7.88
N THR A 848 -14.93 17.34 -7.97
CA THR A 848 -16.23 17.23 -8.65
C THR A 848 -17.42 17.41 -7.70
N SER A 849 -17.17 17.51 -6.39
CA SER A 849 -18.20 17.70 -5.37
C SER A 849 -18.77 19.14 -5.32
N ASN A 850 -19.64 19.42 -4.34
CA ASN A 850 -20.31 20.72 -4.22
C ASN A 850 -19.34 21.93 -4.28
N ARG A 851 -19.85 23.08 -4.75
CA ARG A 851 -19.08 24.32 -4.99
C ARG A 851 -18.19 24.77 -3.83
N LYS A 852 -18.53 24.44 -2.57
CA LYS A 852 -17.75 24.82 -1.38
C LYS A 852 -16.59 23.84 -1.11
N SER A 853 -16.81 22.55 -1.32
CA SER A 853 -15.79 21.51 -1.20
C SER A 853 -14.79 21.57 -2.36
N ALA A 854 -15.26 21.74 -3.60
CA ALA A 854 -14.41 21.95 -4.78
C ALA A 854 -13.54 23.21 -4.66
N ARG A 855 -14.10 24.31 -4.12
CA ARG A 855 -13.34 25.54 -3.86
C ARG A 855 -12.32 25.40 -2.72
N ALA A 856 -12.58 24.54 -1.73
CA ALA A 856 -11.63 24.24 -0.67
C ALA A 856 -10.46 23.40 -1.21
N TYR A 857 -10.75 22.41 -2.05
CA TYR A 857 -9.76 21.60 -2.76
C TYR A 857 -8.88 22.45 -3.68
N LEU A 858 -9.47 23.27 -4.56
CA LEU A 858 -8.75 24.12 -5.51
C LEU A 858 -7.86 25.20 -4.87
N LYS A 859 -8.13 25.57 -3.61
CA LYS A 859 -7.36 26.59 -2.88
C LYS A 859 -6.08 26.02 -2.25
N HIS A 860 -5.98 24.70 -2.11
CA HIS A 860 -4.82 24.01 -1.54
C HIS A 860 -4.22 23.09 -2.59
N GLN A 861 -3.00 23.38 -3.02
CA GLN A 861 -2.28 22.63 -4.06
C GLN A 861 -1.90 21.24 -3.54
N PHE A 862 -2.88 20.34 -3.49
CA PHE A 862 -2.70 18.96 -3.07
C PHE A 862 -2.00 18.16 -4.18
N ASN A 863 -1.08 17.29 -3.78
CA ASN A 863 -0.45 16.29 -4.64
C ASN A 863 -0.29 14.99 -3.82
N ARG A 864 0.05 13.87 -4.48
CA ARG A 864 0.21 12.57 -3.82
C ARG A 864 1.23 12.59 -2.67
N SER A 865 2.30 13.39 -2.78
CA SER A 865 3.28 13.57 -1.69
C SER A 865 2.69 14.20 -0.42
N HIS A 866 1.62 15.01 -0.51
CA HIS A 866 0.94 15.51 0.68
C HIS A 866 0.21 14.40 1.43
N ALA A 867 -0.41 13.43 0.73
CA ALA A 867 -1.05 12.29 1.38
C ALA A 867 -0.03 11.43 2.13
N GLN A 868 1.15 11.20 1.52
CA GLN A 868 2.28 10.52 2.16
C GLN A 868 2.78 11.28 3.40
N ASN A 869 3.00 12.59 3.28
CA ASN A 869 3.46 13.42 4.38
C ASN A 869 2.44 13.46 5.54
N TRP A 870 1.14 13.52 5.23
CA TRP A 870 0.09 13.48 6.24
C TRP A 870 0.00 12.11 6.93
N LYS A 871 0.16 11.01 6.19
CA LYS A 871 0.24 9.66 6.76
C LYS A 871 1.48 9.50 7.64
N GLN A 872 2.63 10.01 7.20
CA GLN A 872 3.87 9.98 7.97
C GLN A 872 3.76 10.81 9.25
N ALA A 873 3.21 12.03 9.18
CA ALA A 873 2.93 12.84 10.36
C ALA A 873 1.92 12.16 11.30
N ALA A 874 0.90 11.49 10.75
CA ALA A 874 -0.07 10.74 11.54
C ALA A 874 0.52 9.49 12.22
N ARG A 875 1.63 8.94 11.71
CA ARG A 875 2.38 7.86 12.39
C ARG A 875 3.15 8.36 13.62
N GLN A 876 3.51 9.65 13.63
CA GLN A 876 4.13 10.35 14.78
C GLN A 876 3.08 11.02 15.69
N ARG A 877 1.82 10.58 15.64
CA ARG A 877 0.73 11.16 16.42
C ARG A 877 0.88 10.90 17.92
N ARG A 878 0.36 11.82 18.73
CA ARG A 878 0.09 11.60 20.16
C ARG A 878 -1.37 11.20 20.38
N SER A 879 -1.64 10.41 21.42
CA SER A 879 -3.02 10.15 21.89
C SER A 879 -3.66 11.47 22.35
N TYR A 880 -4.95 11.65 22.06
CA TYR A 880 -5.67 12.84 22.55
C TYR A 880 -5.86 12.79 24.07
N GLU A 881 -6.03 11.59 24.62
CA GLU A 881 -6.24 11.32 26.04
C GLU A 881 -5.00 11.62 26.88
N SER A 882 -3.80 11.53 26.30
CA SER A 882 -2.53 11.82 26.98
C SER A 882 -2.15 13.30 27.00
N ILE A 883 -2.95 14.19 26.40
CA ILE A 883 -2.66 15.63 26.38
C ILE A 883 -3.03 16.24 27.75
N PRO A 884 -2.10 16.90 28.47
CA PRO A 884 -2.40 17.53 29.75
C PRO A 884 -3.49 18.60 29.62
N ARG A 885 -4.54 18.52 30.46
CA ARG A 885 -5.72 19.41 30.41
C ARG A 885 -5.59 20.67 31.28
N ASN A 886 -4.52 20.82 32.07
CA ASN A 886 -4.39 21.87 33.08
C ASN A 886 -3.38 23.00 32.74
N LEU A 887 -3.94 24.21 32.62
CA LEU A 887 -3.50 25.55 33.06
C LEU A 887 -2.25 26.23 32.46
N PHE A 888 -2.50 27.12 31.48
CA PHE A 888 -1.82 28.42 31.43
C PHE A 888 -2.51 29.38 32.41
N THR A 889 -1.83 29.70 33.51
CA THR A 889 -2.05 30.91 34.31
C THR A 889 -0.71 31.62 34.46
N PRO A 890 -0.60 32.94 34.21
CA PRO A 890 0.65 33.65 34.39
C PRO A 890 0.89 33.93 35.89
N ASN A 891 2.14 33.76 36.32
CA ASN A 891 2.72 34.11 37.62
C ASN A 891 2.24 33.33 38.86
N ARG A 892 3.10 32.42 39.35
CA ARG A 892 3.57 32.36 40.75
C ARG A 892 4.82 31.47 40.85
N THR A 893 5.80 31.95 41.61
CA THR A 893 7.08 31.32 41.98
C THR A 893 6.90 29.97 42.70
N PRO A 894 7.92 29.09 42.68
CA PRO A 894 7.79 27.69 43.09
C PRO A 894 7.88 27.52 44.60
N ALA A 895 7.11 26.57 45.14
CA ALA A 895 7.27 26.08 46.50
C ALA A 895 7.77 24.62 46.48
N ILE A 896 8.63 24.36 47.46
CA ILE A 896 9.54 23.24 47.67
C ILE A 896 8.85 22.01 48.34
N ASN A 897 9.37 20.79 48.05
CA ASN A 897 9.27 19.50 48.79
C ASN A 897 7.90 18.76 48.79
N ARG A 898 7.75 17.42 48.76
CA ARG A 898 8.60 16.21 48.91
C ARG A 898 7.80 14.95 48.43
N PRO A 899 8.39 13.73 48.39
CA PRO A 899 7.92 12.56 47.61
C PRO A 899 6.97 11.62 48.39
N ILE A 900 6.08 10.90 47.68
CA ILE A 900 5.31 9.77 48.25
C ILE A 900 5.23 8.59 47.26
N GLN A 901 6.04 7.58 47.58
CA GLN A 901 5.77 6.14 47.64
C GLN A 901 4.88 5.44 46.60
N THR A 902 5.54 4.51 45.92
CA THR A 902 5.01 3.26 45.35
C THR A 902 4.10 2.49 46.29
N ARG A 903 2.95 2.02 45.80
CA ARG A 903 2.25 0.85 46.36
C ARG A 903 1.87 -0.13 45.26
N ARG A 904 2.51 -1.31 45.33
CA ARG A 904 2.03 -2.59 44.80
C ARG A 904 0.64 -2.90 45.37
N ILE A 905 -0.26 -3.42 44.54
CA ILE A 905 -1.30 -4.35 44.99
C ILE A 905 -1.36 -5.50 43.98
N SER A 906 -0.83 -6.64 44.40
CA SER A 906 -1.17 -7.95 43.89
C SER A 906 -2.55 -8.34 44.45
N ARG A 907 -3.38 -9.03 43.66
CA ARG A 907 -4.25 -10.11 44.19
C ARG A 907 -4.79 -10.98 43.05
N THR A 908 -4.44 -12.24 43.18
CA THR A 908 -4.99 -13.44 42.57
C THR A 908 -6.47 -13.63 42.93
N THR A 909 -7.24 -14.33 42.10
CA THR A 909 -8.06 -15.49 42.48
C THR A 909 -8.78 -16.10 41.27
N ASP A 910 -8.74 -17.43 41.24
CA ASP A 910 -9.49 -18.37 40.38
C ASP A 910 -11.00 -18.15 40.40
N PHE A 911 -11.72 -18.53 39.33
CA PHE A 911 -12.77 -19.59 39.40
C PHE A 911 -13.35 -19.96 38.01
N LYS A 912 -13.32 -21.29 37.78
CA LYS A 912 -14.08 -22.23 36.93
C LYS A 912 -15.15 -21.77 35.90
N ARG A 913 -15.08 -22.50 34.77
CA ARG A 913 -16.12 -22.92 33.80
C ARG A 913 -17.52 -23.14 34.40
N GLN A 914 -18.57 -22.83 33.63
CA GLN A 914 -19.63 -23.78 33.24
C GLN A 914 -20.53 -23.27 32.09
N HIS A 915 -21.05 -24.26 31.34
CA HIS A 915 -21.88 -24.21 30.13
C HIS A 915 -23.30 -23.63 30.34
N THR A 916 -23.94 -23.17 29.26
CA THR A 916 -25.35 -23.47 28.85
C THR A 916 -25.65 -22.76 27.51
N THR A 917 -25.74 -23.50 26.39
CA THR A 917 -26.97 -23.90 25.64
C THR A 917 -27.81 -22.77 24.98
N ARG A 918 -27.58 -22.61 23.66
CA ARG A 918 -28.54 -22.76 22.54
C ARG A 918 -29.93 -22.10 22.65
N ILE A 919 -30.17 -21.04 21.87
CA ILE A 919 -31.43 -20.79 21.13
C ILE A 919 -31.12 -20.09 19.79
N GLU A 920 -31.38 -20.78 18.68
CA GLU A 920 -31.81 -20.19 17.39
C GLU A 920 -33.34 -20.42 17.27
N PRO A 921 -34.09 -19.61 16.50
CA PRO A 921 -34.40 -20.04 15.12
C PRO A 921 -34.53 -18.91 14.05
N LYS A 922 -34.07 -19.24 12.82
CA LYS A 922 -34.74 -19.20 11.47
C LYS A 922 -35.70 -18.02 11.12
N ALA A 923 -35.93 -17.59 9.87
CA ALA A 923 -35.37 -17.71 8.51
C ALA A 923 -36.32 -16.94 7.54
N HIS A 924 -35.88 -16.75 6.29
CA HIS A 924 -36.62 -16.33 5.07
C HIS A 924 -36.83 -14.82 4.84
N THR A 925 -36.60 -14.22 3.66
CA THR A 925 -36.79 -14.69 2.27
C THR A 925 -35.82 -14.01 1.28
N ALA A 926 -35.57 -14.72 0.18
CA ALA A 926 -34.78 -14.32 -0.99
C ALA A 926 -35.56 -13.44 -1.98
N ARG A 927 -34.84 -12.66 -2.80
CA ARG A 927 -35.24 -12.35 -4.19
C ARG A 927 -34.02 -12.38 -5.12
N HIS A 928 -34.19 -13.15 -6.19
CA HIS A 928 -33.28 -13.40 -7.31
C HIS A 928 -33.35 -12.31 -8.40
N GLY A 929 -32.28 -12.26 -9.20
CA GLY A 929 -32.20 -11.71 -10.57
C GLY A 929 -31.22 -10.54 -10.66
N SER A 930 -30.20 -10.51 -11.52
CA SER A 930 -29.82 -11.32 -12.67
C SER A 930 -28.34 -11.04 -13.01
N LEU A 931 -27.68 -12.03 -13.61
CA LEU A 931 -26.31 -12.04 -14.11
C LEU A 931 -26.08 -11.06 -15.26
N ILE A 932 -24.97 -10.29 -15.25
CA ILE A 932 -24.13 -10.06 -16.43
C ILE A 932 -22.65 -10.01 -15.98
N SER A 933 -21.90 -10.95 -16.54
CA SER A 933 -20.44 -11.10 -16.50
C SER A 933 -19.71 -9.87 -17.05
N ARG A 934 -18.61 -9.47 -16.40
CA ARG A 934 -17.42 -8.92 -17.08
C ARG A 934 -16.17 -9.27 -16.29
N ASN A 935 -15.35 -10.11 -16.93
CA ASN A 935 -13.99 -10.48 -16.54
C ASN A 935 -13.14 -9.25 -16.20
N GLU A 936 -12.53 -9.24 -15.01
CA GLU A 936 -11.27 -8.54 -14.77
C GLU A 936 -10.24 -9.58 -14.35
N SER A 937 -9.46 -10.00 -15.34
CA SER A 937 -8.21 -10.72 -15.19
C SER A 937 -7.23 -9.90 -14.36
N VAL A 938 -6.79 -10.49 -13.25
CA VAL A 938 -5.60 -10.08 -12.50
C VAL A 938 -4.38 -10.20 -13.45
N PRO A 939 -3.59 -9.14 -13.71
CA PRO A 939 -2.35 -9.31 -14.44
C PRO A 939 -1.27 -9.78 -13.48
N VAL A 940 -0.83 -11.00 -13.79
CA VAL A 940 0.43 -11.63 -13.40
C VAL A 940 1.59 -10.66 -13.67
N SER A 941 2.49 -10.54 -12.70
CA SER A 941 3.73 -9.78 -12.78
C SER A 941 4.67 -10.37 -13.84
N ASN A 942 4.76 -9.71 -14.99
CA ASN A 942 5.82 -9.96 -15.98
C ASN A 942 6.97 -8.98 -15.75
N GLU A 943 8.12 -9.53 -15.35
CA GLU A 943 9.43 -8.88 -15.40
C GLU A 943 9.81 -8.64 -16.87
N ASN A 944 9.58 -7.42 -17.35
CA ASN A 944 10.31 -6.76 -18.45
C ASN A 944 9.78 -5.33 -18.56
N SER A 945 10.45 -4.37 -17.89
CA SER A 945 10.04 -2.97 -17.90
C SER A 945 10.23 -2.37 -19.30
N THR A 946 9.14 -2.30 -20.06
CA THR A 946 9.11 -1.58 -21.34
C THR A 946 9.22 -0.08 -21.06
N LEU A 947 10.16 0.59 -21.73
CA LEU A 947 10.37 2.04 -21.62
C LEU A 947 9.08 2.79 -22.00
N ARG A 948 8.62 3.74 -21.16
CA ARG A 948 7.31 4.39 -21.32
C ARG A 948 7.40 5.72 -22.09
N PHE A 949 6.46 5.99 -22.99
CA PHE A 949 6.27 7.31 -23.59
C PHE A 949 5.25 8.14 -22.80
N TYR A 950 5.55 9.41 -22.53
CA TYR A 950 4.69 10.29 -21.71
C TYR A 950 3.67 11.10 -22.54
N LEU A 951 3.80 11.15 -23.87
CA LEU A 951 2.88 11.84 -24.76
C LEU A 951 2.70 11.07 -26.08
N SER A 952 1.47 10.99 -26.58
CA SER A 952 1.14 10.43 -27.90
C SER A 952 0.50 11.48 -28.80
N ARG A 953 0.49 11.25 -30.12
CA ARG A 953 -0.16 12.16 -31.08
C ARG A 953 -1.66 12.32 -30.84
N GLN A 954 -2.33 11.30 -30.33
CA GLN A 954 -3.77 11.30 -30.05
C GLN A 954 -4.11 11.91 -28.69
N SER A 955 -3.11 12.28 -27.88
CA SER A 955 -3.32 12.95 -26.59
C SER A 955 -3.99 14.32 -26.79
N ASP A 956 -4.72 14.79 -25.78
CA ASP A 956 -5.33 16.12 -25.81
C ASP A 956 -4.24 17.20 -25.84
N VAL A 957 -4.48 18.32 -26.52
CA VAL A 957 -3.48 19.41 -26.62
C VAL A 957 -3.10 20.01 -25.26
N VAL A 958 -3.92 19.81 -24.23
CA VAL A 958 -3.64 20.23 -22.84
C VAL A 958 -2.53 19.42 -22.17
N ASP A 959 -2.22 18.23 -22.68
CA ASP A 959 -1.19 17.35 -22.15
C ASP A 959 0.20 17.67 -22.72
N ALA A 960 0.27 18.49 -23.78
CA ALA A 960 1.53 18.97 -24.35
C ALA A 960 2.30 19.90 -23.37
N PRO A 961 3.64 19.86 -23.37
CA PRO A 961 4.45 20.75 -22.54
C PRO A 961 4.12 22.23 -22.76
N SER A 962 4.20 23.02 -21.69
CA SER A 962 3.89 24.46 -21.68
C SER A 962 2.43 24.87 -22.00
N ILE A 963 1.56 23.94 -22.38
CA ILE A 963 0.15 24.21 -22.71
C ILE A 963 -0.76 23.90 -21.51
N GLY A 964 -1.14 24.94 -20.76
CA GLY A 964 -2.08 24.79 -19.65
C GLY A 964 -3.56 24.82 -20.09
N PRO A 965 -4.52 24.48 -19.19
CA PRO A 965 -5.95 24.41 -19.51
C PRO A 965 -6.57 25.69 -20.09
N LYS A 966 -6.02 26.87 -19.75
CA LYS A 966 -6.46 28.15 -20.31
C LYS A 966 -6.02 28.32 -21.77
N THR A 967 -4.79 27.92 -22.08
CA THR A 967 -4.20 27.98 -23.42
C THR A 967 -4.83 26.92 -24.32
N ALA A 968 -4.99 25.69 -23.82
CA ALA A 968 -5.69 24.62 -24.51
C ALA A 968 -7.12 25.02 -24.93
N ARG A 969 -7.89 25.69 -24.05
CA ARG A 969 -9.22 26.21 -24.44
C ARG A 969 -9.17 27.23 -25.58
N ARG A 970 -8.10 28.03 -25.70
CA ARG A 970 -7.94 28.98 -26.80
C ARG A 970 -7.57 28.25 -28.08
N LEU A 971 -6.64 27.29 -28.02
CA LEU A 971 -6.27 26.43 -29.15
C LEU A 971 -7.47 25.61 -29.67
N ASN A 972 -8.27 25.04 -28.77
CA ASN A 972 -9.50 24.31 -29.12
C ASN A 972 -10.50 25.19 -29.90
N ARG A 973 -10.59 26.50 -29.62
CA ARG A 973 -11.45 27.43 -30.35
C ARG A 973 -10.93 27.74 -31.75
N VAL A 974 -9.61 27.60 -31.96
CA VAL A 974 -8.95 27.78 -33.26
C VAL A 974 -8.89 26.47 -34.05
N GLY A 975 -9.45 25.39 -33.51
CA GLY A 975 -9.58 24.08 -34.17
C GLY A 975 -8.49 23.07 -33.81
N ILE A 976 -7.57 23.41 -32.91
CA ILE A 976 -6.49 22.52 -32.46
C ILE A 976 -6.94 21.81 -31.19
N LYS A 977 -7.27 20.52 -31.27
CA LYS A 977 -7.79 19.74 -30.13
C LYS A 977 -6.81 18.72 -29.61
N THR A 978 -6.07 18.07 -30.50
CA THR A 978 -5.08 17.03 -30.17
C THR A 978 -3.65 17.53 -30.33
N VAL A 979 -2.69 16.80 -29.75
CA VAL A 979 -1.25 17.04 -29.96
C VAL A 979 -0.90 16.90 -31.45
N ASN A 980 -1.53 15.96 -32.17
CA ASN A 980 -1.35 15.82 -33.61
C ASN A 980 -1.77 17.10 -34.37
N ASP A 981 -2.96 17.62 -34.09
CA ASP A 981 -3.45 18.85 -34.71
C ASP A 981 -2.50 20.01 -34.45
N PHE A 982 -1.91 20.05 -33.25
CA PHE A 982 -0.97 21.09 -32.85
C PHE A 982 0.38 20.95 -33.58
N LEU A 983 0.90 19.74 -33.74
CA LEU A 983 2.19 19.47 -34.37
C LEU A 983 2.21 19.75 -35.88
N ILE A 984 1.07 19.56 -36.57
CA ILE A 984 0.94 19.84 -38.01
C ILE A 984 0.45 21.26 -38.33
N ALA A 985 0.03 22.02 -37.31
CA ALA A 985 -0.53 23.35 -37.50
C ALA A 985 0.55 24.38 -37.90
N ASP A 986 0.16 25.27 -38.81
CA ASP A 986 0.93 26.46 -39.19
C ASP A 986 0.90 27.50 -38.06
N VAL A 987 2.01 27.64 -37.35
CA VAL A 987 2.16 28.51 -36.18
C VAL A 987 1.86 29.98 -36.46
N GLU A 988 2.08 30.48 -37.67
CA GLU A 988 1.81 31.89 -38.02
C GLU A 988 0.30 32.15 -38.14
N LYS A 989 -0.41 31.21 -38.77
CA LYS A 989 -1.88 31.23 -38.86
C LYS A 989 -2.52 31.01 -37.50
N VAL A 990 -1.91 30.20 -36.64
CA VAL A 990 -2.44 29.95 -35.29
C VAL A 990 -2.22 31.16 -34.38
N ALA A 991 -1.03 31.76 -34.39
CA ALA A 991 -0.74 32.95 -33.58
C ALA A 991 -1.66 34.13 -33.94
N SER A 992 -1.88 34.36 -35.25
CA SER A 992 -2.81 35.39 -35.73
C SER A 992 -4.26 35.10 -35.32
N LYS A 993 -4.74 33.86 -35.42
CA LYS A 993 -6.09 33.47 -34.98
C LYS A 993 -6.29 33.49 -33.46
N LEU A 994 -5.23 33.25 -32.67
CA LEU A 994 -5.30 33.30 -31.21
C LEU A 994 -5.42 34.74 -30.69
N ASP A 995 -4.84 35.72 -31.41
CA ASP A 995 -4.82 37.15 -31.09
C ASP A 995 -4.40 37.45 -29.62
N VAL A 996 -3.24 36.91 -29.22
CA VAL A 996 -2.72 37.06 -27.87
C VAL A 996 -1.30 37.62 -27.90
N LYS A 997 -1.11 38.83 -27.37
CA LYS A 997 0.18 39.55 -27.36
C LYS A 997 1.38 38.74 -26.81
N HIS A 998 1.16 37.80 -25.90
CA HIS A 998 2.22 37.00 -25.26
C HIS A 998 2.35 35.58 -25.83
N ILE A 999 1.62 35.22 -26.89
CA ILE A 999 1.73 33.93 -27.57
C ILE A 999 2.06 34.22 -29.03
N SER A 1000 3.36 34.39 -29.32
CA SER A 1000 3.86 34.61 -30.67
C SER A 1000 4.05 33.29 -31.42
N ALA A 1001 4.18 33.36 -32.75
CA ALA A 1001 4.52 32.19 -33.55
C ALA A 1001 5.82 31.52 -33.10
N GLN A 1002 6.79 32.30 -32.61
CA GLN A 1002 8.03 31.77 -32.05
C GLN A 1002 7.80 30.91 -30.80
N ILE A 1003 6.96 31.35 -29.88
CA ILE A 1003 6.60 30.58 -28.68
C ILE A 1003 5.86 29.29 -29.06
N LEU A 1004 5.00 29.34 -30.09
CA LEU A 1004 4.32 28.15 -30.58
C LEU A 1004 5.29 27.13 -31.20
N ARG A 1005 6.34 27.58 -31.91
CA ARG A 1005 7.40 26.69 -32.41
C ARG A 1005 8.15 26.00 -31.27
N GLU A 1006 8.47 26.74 -30.21
CA GLU A 1006 9.10 26.16 -29.02
C GLU A 1006 8.21 25.08 -28.40
N TRP A 1007 6.91 25.32 -28.26
CA TRP A 1007 5.98 24.32 -27.73
C TRP A 1007 5.82 23.10 -28.66
N GLN A 1008 5.84 23.30 -29.98
CA GLN A 1008 5.85 22.20 -30.94
C GLN A 1008 7.13 21.35 -30.81
N ALA A 1009 8.30 21.97 -30.65
CA ALA A 1009 9.56 21.27 -30.43
C ALA A 1009 9.53 20.46 -29.12
N GLN A 1010 9.01 21.05 -28.03
CA GLN A 1010 8.85 20.36 -26.75
C GLN A 1010 7.92 19.15 -26.87
N ALA A 1011 6.76 19.31 -27.51
CA ALA A 1011 5.81 18.22 -27.73
C ALA A 1011 6.41 17.09 -28.59
N ARG A 1012 7.18 17.45 -29.63
CA ARG A 1012 7.88 16.48 -30.48
C ARG A 1012 8.88 15.63 -29.68
N LEU A 1013 9.70 16.26 -28.83
CA LEU A 1013 10.67 15.53 -28.01
C LEU A 1013 10.00 14.53 -27.06
N VAL A 1014 8.92 14.92 -26.38
CA VAL A 1014 8.20 14.03 -25.44
C VAL A 1014 7.44 12.91 -26.16
N CYS A 1015 6.96 13.16 -27.38
CA CYS A 1015 6.34 12.12 -28.21
C CYS A 1015 7.35 11.10 -28.73
N CYS A 1016 8.58 11.52 -29.04
CA CYS A 1016 9.60 10.68 -29.68
C CYS A 1016 10.56 10.00 -28.71
N ILE A 1017 10.87 10.58 -27.55
CA ILE A 1017 11.88 10.06 -26.61
C ILE A 1017 11.18 9.39 -25.43
N PRO A 1018 11.44 8.09 -25.17
CA PRO A 1018 10.87 7.41 -24.01
C PRO A 1018 11.45 7.99 -22.71
N GLU A 1019 10.70 7.89 -21.62
CA GLU A 1019 11.03 8.39 -20.28
C GLU A 1019 11.29 9.90 -20.15
N LEU A 1020 11.28 10.67 -21.24
CA LEU A 1020 11.50 12.12 -21.21
C LEU A 1020 10.25 12.85 -20.73
N ARG A 1021 10.35 13.64 -19.66
CA ARG A 1021 9.21 14.37 -19.08
C ARG A 1021 9.06 15.76 -19.70
N GLY A 1022 7.86 16.32 -19.60
CA GLY A 1022 7.54 17.60 -20.22
C GLY A 1022 8.30 18.82 -19.69
N HIS A 1023 8.87 18.79 -18.48
CA HIS A 1023 9.72 19.88 -17.98
C HIS A 1023 11.17 19.73 -18.43
N ASP A 1024 11.64 18.49 -18.62
CA ASP A 1024 12.96 18.20 -19.19
C ASP A 1024 13.00 18.66 -20.65
N ALA A 1025 11.95 18.37 -21.42
CA ALA A 1025 11.79 18.88 -22.78
C ALA A 1025 11.75 20.43 -22.83
N GLN A 1026 11.14 21.10 -21.85
CA GLN A 1026 11.15 22.56 -21.75
C GLN A 1026 12.57 23.11 -21.50
N ILE A 1027 13.35 22.44 -20.65
CA ILE A 1027 14.74 22.82 -20.36
C ILE A 1027 15.62 22.60 -21.58
N LEU A 1028 15.49 21.45 -22.24
CA LEU A 1028 16.26 21.09 -23.44
C LEU A 1028 16.06 22.10 -24.57
N VAL A 1029 14.79 22.41 -24.89
CA VAL A 1029 14.45 23.38 -25.94
C VAL A 1029 14.97 24.77 -25.60
N ALA A 1030 14.86 25.19 -24.33
CA ALA A 1030 15.40 26.48 -23.89
C ALA A 1030 16.94 26.54 -23.91
N CYS A 1031 17.62 25.39 -23.83
CA CYS A 1031 19.06 25.26 -24.01
C CYS A 1031 19.47 25.07 -25.49
N GLY A 1032 18.55 25.22 -26.44
CA GLY A 1032 18.81 25.10 -27.88
C GLY A 1032 18.77 23.67 -28.43
N VAL A 1033 18.28 22.71 -27.65
CA VAL A 1033 18.09 21.31 -28.07
C VAL A 1033 16.61 21.08 -28.38
N ASP A 1034 16.25 21.31 -29.63
CA ASP A 1034 14.87 21.29 -30.16
C ASP A 1034 14.54 20.06 -31.01
N ASP A 1035 15.49 19.14 -31.18
CA ASP A 1035 15.33 17.92 -31.97
C ASP A 1035 16.10 16.73 -31.38
N VAL A 1036 15.60 15.52 -31.64
CA VAL A 1036 16.11 14.25 -31.13
C VAL A 1036 17.53 13.99 -31.64
N VAL A 1037 17.82 14.34 -32.90
CA VAL A 1037 19.14 14.17 -33.51
C VAL A 1037 20.17 15.06 -32.79
N LYS A 1038 19.82 16.32 -32.52
CA LYS A 1038 20.68 17.24 -31.78
C LYS A 1038 20.96 16.72 -30.37
N LEU A 1039 19.96 16.24 -29.64
CA LEU A 1039 20.15 15.67 -28.31
C LEU A 1039 21.09 14.46 -28.33
N THR A 1040 20.89 13.55 -29.28
CA THR A 1040 21.69 12.31 -29.40
C THR A 1040 23.16 12.58 -29.70
N SER A 1041 23.46 13.66 -30.44
CA SER A 1041 24.83 14.06 -30.80
C SER A 1041 25.60 14.82 -29.71
N LYS A 1042 24.95 15.26 -28.63
CA LYS A 1042 25.59 16.05 -27.56
C LYS A 1042 26.39 15.16 -26.61
N ARG A 1043 27.53 15.65 -26.12
CA ARG A 1043 28.20 15.07 -24.94
C ARG A 1043 27.48 15.50 -23.67
N ALA A 1044 27.39 14.61 -22.69
CA ALA A 1044 26.64 14.87 -21.46
C ALA A 1044 27.22 16.04 -20.66
N GLU A 1045 28.55 16.16 -20.64
CA GLU A 1045 29.27 17.24 -19.96
C GLU A 1045 29.00 18.60 -20.62
N GLU A 1046 29.13 18.68 -21.95
CA GLU A 1046 28.86 19.89 -22.74
C GLU A 1046 27.39 20.34 -22.62
N LEU A 1047 26.44 19.40 -22.56
CA LEU A 1047 25.03 19.71 -22.38
C LEU A 1047 24.75 20.20 -20.95
N LEU A 1048 25.38 19.59 -19.95
CA LEU A 1048 25.23 19.99 -18.55
C LEU A 1048 25.75 21.41 -18.29
N GLU A 1049 26.84 21.81 -18.95
CA GLU A 1049 27.40 23.18 -18.88
C GLU A 1049 26.40 24.26 -19.32
N VAL A 1050 25.50 23.95 -20.26
CA VAL A 1050 24.45 24.87 -20.71
C VAL A 1050 23.19 24.75 -19.84
N VAL A 1051 22.84 23.54 -19.40
CA VAL A 1051 21.64 23.25 -18.59
C VAL A 1051 21.72 23.82 -17.17
N ILE A 1052 22.89 23.78 -16.51
CA ILE A 1052 23.03 24.28 -15.13
C ILE A 1052 22.78 25.80 -15.02
N PRO A 1053 23.43 26.66 -15.84
CA PRO A 1053 23.16 28.09 -15.83
C PRO A 1053 21.70 28.41 -16.14
N PHE A 1054 21.09 27.74 -17.14
CA PHE A 1054 19.68 27.92 -17.45
C PHE A 1054 18.77 27.52 -16.29
N SER A 1055 19.03 26.38 -15.66
CA SER A 1055 18.28 25.90 -14.49
C SER A 1055 18.37 26.86 -13.29
N ASN A 1056 19.46 27.62 -13.18
CA ASN A 1056 19.64 28.65 -12.15
C ASN A 1056 18.96 29.99 -12.48
N SER A 1057 18.59 30.22 -13.74
CA SER A 1057 17.86 31.41 -14.18
C SER A 1057 16.44 31.46 -13.58
N THR A 1058 15.82 32.63 -13.62
CA THR A 1058 14.44 32.82 -13.15
C THR A 1058 13.42 32.00 -13.95
N LEU A 1059 13.69 31.77 -15.24
CA LEU A 1059 12.87 30.94 -16.12
C LEU A 1059 13.06 29.45 -15.81
N GLY A 1060 14.30 28.98 -15.66
CA GLY A 1060 14.61 27.59 -15.30
C GLY A 1060 14.03 27.21 -13.94
N LYS A 1061 14.17 28.07 -12.92
CA LYS A 1061 13.53 27.87 -11.60
C LYS A 1061 12.00 27.83 -11.69
N ARG A 1062 11.39 28.57 -12.63
CA ARG A 1062 9.94 28.55 -12.86
C ARG A 1062 9.48 27.24 -13.52
N ILE A 1063 10.27 26.67 -14.43
CA ILE A 1063 10.02 25.37 -15.06
C ILE A 1063 10.17 24.24 -14.03
N LEU A 1064 11.30 24.22 -13.31
CA LEU A 1064 11.61 23.20 -12.30
C LEU A 1064 10.68 23.25 -11.08
N ARG A 1065 10.17 24.43 -10.72
CA ARG A 1065 9.34 24.66 -9.53
C ARG A 1065 10.04 24.16 -8.25
N SER A 1066 9.76 22.93 -7.83
CA SER A 1066 10.34 22.24 -6.67
C SER A 1066 11.04 20.92 -7.01
N SER A 1067 11.14 20.58 -8.30
CA SER A 1067 11.91 19.41 -8.78
C SER A 1067 13.40 19.63 -8.57
N LYS A 1068 14.14 18.52 -8.39
CA LYS A 1068 15.61 18.54 -8.31
C LYS A 1068 16.17 19.15 -9.61
N ARG A 1069 17.30 19.85 -9.51
CA ARG A 1069 18.02 20.34 -10.69
C ARG A 1069 18.61 19.15 -11.45
N PRO A 1070 18.65 19.21 -12.79
CA PRO A 1070 19.31 18.19 -13.59
C PRO A 1070 20.76 18.02 -13.17
N ASP A 1071 21.14 16.79 -12.87
CA ASP A 1071 22.53 16.40 -12.62
C ASP A 1071 23.11 15.66 -13.83
N LEU A 1072 24.41 15.35 -13.78
CA LEU A 1072 25.09 14.68 -14.90
C LEU A 1072 24.45 13.34 -15.24
N GLN A 1073 23.91 12.62 -14.25
CA GLN A 1073 23.28 11.32 -14.49
C GLN A 1073 21.95 11.49 -15.23
N GLU A 1074 21.15 12.49 -14.87
CA GLU A 1074 19.90 12.80 -15.56
C GLU A 1074 20.15 13.20 -17.03
N VAL A 1075 21.18 14.01 -17.29
CA VAL A 1075 21.58 14.38 -18.66
C VAL A 1075 22.07 13.16 -19.47
N LYS A 1076 22.86 12.26 -18.85
CA LYS A 1076 23.26 11.00 -19.47
C LYS A 1076 22.05 10.14 -19.84
N ASN A 1077 21.06 10.08 -18.96
CA ASN A 1077 19.82 9.34 -19.21
C ASN A 1077 19.04 9.93 -20.38
N TRP A 1078 18.91 11.26 -20.50
CA TRP A 1078 18.23 11.90 -21.64
C TRP A 1078 18.86 11.54 -22.99
N ILE A 1079 20.20 11.56 -23.06
CA ILE A 1079 20.96 11.18 -24.27
C ILE A 1079 20.84 9.68 -24.55
N GLN A 1080 20.81 8.84 -23.50
CA GLN A 1080 20.61 7.41 -23.66
C GLN A 1080 19.21 7.09 -24.19
N TRP A 1081 18.18 7.72 -23.62
CA TRP A 1081 16.79 7.53 -24.04
C TRP A 1081 16.54 8.04 -25.46
N SER A 1082 17.23 9.11 -25.89
CA SER A 1082 17.09 9.62 -27.26
C SER A 1082 17.55 8.63 -28.33
N ARG A 1083 18.45 7.69 -27.99
CA ARG A 1083 18.87 6.60 -28.89
C ARG A 1083 17.78 5.55 -29.11
N SER A 1084 16.84 5.42 -28.17
CA SER A 1084 15.67 4.54 -28.26
C SER A 1084 14.42 5.30 -28.73
N SER A 1085 14.60 6.41 -29.43
CA SER A 1085 13.51 7.26 -29.90
C SER A 1085 12.72 6.61 -31.04
N ARG A 1086 11.42 6.88 -31.10
CA ARG A 1086 10.54 6.51 -32.20
C ARG A 1086 10.40 7.66 -33.20
N GLN A 1087 10.21 7.33 -34.48
CA GLN A 1087 9.80 8.33 -35.47
C GLN A 1087 8.48 8.97 -35.06
N LEU A 1088 8.31 10.27 -35.38
CA LEU A 1088 7.09 11.00 -35.03
C LEU A 1088 5.84 10.35 -35.66
N ASP A 1089 5.96 9.69 -36.82
CA ASP A 1089 4.83 8.98 -37.42
C ASP A 1089 4.44 7.68 -36.72
N ALA A 1090 5.38 7.09 -35.97
CA ALA A 1090 5.11 5.97 -35.08
C ALA A 1090 4.64 6.42 -33.67
N ALA A 1091 4.48 7.73 -33.45
CA ALA A 1091 4.19 8.33 -32.15
C ALA A 1091 2.70 8.52 -31.85
#